data_AF-A0A2E5ECN9-F1
#
_entry.id   AF-A0A2E5ECN9-F1
#
_cell.length_a   1.000
_cell.length_b   1.000
_cell.length_c   1.000
_cell.angle_alpha   90.00
_cell.angle_beta   90.00
_cell.angle_gamma   90.00
#
_symmetry.space_group_name_H-M   'P 1'
#
loop_
_entity.id
_entity.type
_entity.pdbx_description
1 polymer ?
#
loop_
_entity_poly.entity_id
_entity_poly.type
_entity_poly.pdbx_seq_one_letter_code
_entity_poly.pdbx_strand_id
1 'polypeptide(L)'
;MMPVVSFWIALLSIVLINEPATQPADRPVPSPSDALNSFILPDGYEINCFASEEMFPELANPIAMTFDASGRLWVAVSPTYPHLIPGDAPDDKLLVLEDTDGDGVADRSTVFADGLYIPTGFVLTGDGAYVVSQPNLLHVRDIDGDLVADERTIVLHGFGSEDSHHSMSALTWGPDGAIYLNEGTFHHTQIETPWGPRRVQHGGVIRYKPDMEQVDIVVSFPFANPWGHAIDRWGQSVISDASNGYNYKMTHLMGAHTYPDDIKGQGPYRNIRSFTPGGRRPSAGSEFIRSAHLPEEVQGRFVTSQCIGYHGLRWYDLEENGSGWITEAEEMELLQSTDTSFRPVSMEIGPDGAFYVLDWANPIVGHMQFNVRDPRRDHDHGRVWRITYPSRPLSKPPFIADAPVNQLLECLKAYENRTRSLARRALQEGDPKLVLPALAQWLEGLDEDDPEYEHHLVEALWIHQGLNHVDESLLERVLSSENPNARMAGMRALRWWLNDIDDPWPHLERGVLDPHQGMRLETVVALGHLPDIRSAELVGLATSQPMDADFETAFNRTLTALRPWGTPMGEGTIAWQLKQMPDSDLLELEMDHFVARERMRRIGLPETEREAAIRWQAEQASRTRIEQLLNVASDLDPDEDALNDVIRMIMASSPEAISSERDRLLEMAVTPELDSSLRQAAWACLAMDDLDFIDTWRIAEQSRDPRRSCSELLGSISLLQGRDELNPVVEKAWHTARLQLPLESHSIEEVQGRHVRISLPNSGTITLAEVEVISDGLNIAIDKPCRQSSTVWGGDASLAVDGDANGIFSAGTSTHTREGGESPFWEVDLEGMHPIDGIRVSGRSERPFDQRLDGYRIEILDDDREIVYAQDDLPAPQFTSQIEIGRSWDPVLVESALNAMCGISSRSKDSMEIMRGCVDSSNDPLLRLLAVEAMQSIDSEYWTEDDDRWRIREIELETIPDRMIYDKKKIQVSAGEPVRLRLANKDSMPHNLLICRPGSMRRVGIAADNMGTGPDAVKLNYVPDMKEILHVMAMVEPGEVDELLFMAPERPGRYPYVCTFPGHWPMMNGVMTVRKRK
;
A
#
# COMPACT_ATOMS: atom_id res chain seq x y z
N MET A 1 -44.35 -40.77 7.32
CA MET A 1 -45.06 -39.54 7.73
C MET A 1 -44.29 -38.85 8.86
N MET A 2 -43.00 -38.58 8.64
CA MET A 2 -42.09 -38.06 9.69
C MET A 2 -40.78 -37.37 9.18
N PRO A 3 -40.65 -36.85 7.93
CA PRO A 3 -39.53 -35.97 7.60
C PRO A 3 -39.93 -34.51 7.28
N VAL A 4 -41.20 -34.13 7.48
CA VAL A 4 -41.65 -32.75 7.16
C VAL A 4 -41.60 -31.83 8.38
N VAL A 5 -41.54 -32.37 9.61
CA VAL A 5 -41.50 -31.57 10.85
C VAL A 5 -40.07 -31.12 11.21
N SER A 6 -39.05 -31.91 10.86
CA SER A 6 -37.65 -31.60 11.22
C SER A 6 -37.04 -30.46 10.39
N PHE A 7 -37.52 -30.21 9.17
CA PHE A 7 -37.04 -29.11 8.33
C PHE A 7 -37.58 -27.74 8.82
N TRP A 8 -38.78 -27.72 9.42
CA TRP A 8 -39.36 -26.51 10.00
C TRP A 8 -38.79 -26.18 11.38
N ILE A 9 -38.37 -27.18 12.17
CA ILE A 9 -37.72 -26.94 13.48
C ILE A 9 -36.28 -26.42 13.30
N ALA A 10 -35.55 -26.87 12.27
CA ALA A 10 -34.23 -26.33 11.95
C ALA A 10 -34.29 -24.87 11.46
N LEU A 11 -35.30 -24.50 10.66
CA LEU A 11 -35.51 -23.10 10.27
C LEU A 11 -35.93 -22.23 11.46
N LEU A 12 -36.76 -22.72 12.39
CA LEU A 12 -37.07 -21.97 13.61
C LEU A 12 -35.86 -21.82 14.54
N SER A 13 -34.93 -22.78 14.56
CA SER A 13 -33.73 -22.73 15.40
C SER A 13 -32.67 -21.77 14.86
N ILE A 14 -32.58 -21.60 13.53
CA ILE A 14 -31.72 -20.62 12.89
C ILE A 14 -32.31 -19.20 13.00
N VAL A 15 -33.64 -19.08 13.08
CA VAL A 15 -34.33 -17.80 13.37
C VAL A 15 -34.26 -17.41 14.86
N LEU A 16 -33.92 -18.34 15.78
CA LEU A 16 -33.90 -18.10 17.23
C LEU A 16 -32.48 -18.04 17.86
N ILE A 17 -31.40 -18.22 17.08
CA ILE A 17 -30.01 -18.22 17.60
C ILE A 17 -29.14 -17.09 17.01
N ASN A 18 -29.61 -16.36 16.00
CA ASN A 18 -29.14 -15.00 15.78
C ASN A 18 -29.98 -14.08 16.68
N GLU A 19 -29.51 -13.80 17.89
CA GLU A 19 -29.77 -12.45 18.39
C GLU A 19 -29.15 -11.51 17.35
N PRO A 20 -29.94 -10.63 16.70
CA PRO A 20 -29.36 -9.61 15.87
C PRO A 20 -28.32 -8.88 16.71
N ALA A 21 -27.11 -8.74 16.18
CA ALA A 21 -26.15 -7.76 16.68
C ALA A 21 -26.95 -6.52 17.06
N THR A 22 -26.96 -6.20 18.36
CA THR A 22 -27.71 -5.12 19.02
C THR A 22 -28.68 -4.43 18.06
N GLN A 23 -30.00 -4.67 18.19
CA GLN A 23 -30.99 -3.76 17.61
C GLN A 23 -30.45 -2.33 17.78
N PRO A 24 -30.32 -1.51 16.72
CA PRO A 24 -30.08 -0.09 16.91
C PRO A 24 -31.08 0.29 17.98
N ALA A 25 -30.60 0.62 19.18
CA ALA A 25 -31.48 0.99 20.26
C ALA A 25 -32.39 2.10 19.69
N ASP A 26 -33.61 2.23 20.21
CA ASP A 26 -34.49 3.38 19.95
C ASP A 26 -33.82 4.67 20.47
N ARG A 27 -32.65 5.01 19.91
CA ARG A 27 -31.86 6.19 20.18
C ARG A 27 -32.28 7.18 19.13
N PRO A 28 -33.05 8.22 19.52
CA PRO A 28 -33.38 9.28 18.59
C PRO A 28 -32.09 9.93 18.08
N VAL A 29 -32.15 10.52 16.88
CA VAL A 29 -31.10 11.40 16.40
C VAL A 29 -30.90 12.50 17.47
N PRO A 30 -29.69 12.69 18.02
CA PRO A 30 -29.45 13.70 19.05
C PRO A 30 -29.67 15.09 18.47
N SER A 31 -29.97 16.11 19.28
CA SER A 31 -30.03 17.50 18.76
C SER A 31 -28.67 17.94 18.20
N PRO A 32 -28.59 18.97 17.34
CA PRO A 32 -27.31 19.49 16.85
C PRO A 32 -26.34 19.85 18.00
N SER A 33 -26.83 20.41 19.10
CA SER A 33 -26.01 20.73 20.27
C SER A 33 -25.45 19.49 20.97
N ASP A 34 -26.22 18.41 21.04
CA ASP A 34 -25.79 17.15 21.66
C ASP A 34 -24.82 16.38 20.74
N ALA A 35 -25.08 16.39 19.43
CA ALA A 35 -24.20 15.82 18.41
C ALA A 35 -22.82 16.50 18.40
N LEU A 36 -22.77 17.82 18.59
CA LEU A 36 -21.52 18.58 18.68
C LEU A 36 -20.57 18.03 19.76
N ASN A 37 -21.12 17.57 20.90
CA ASN A 37 -20.34 17.00 22.00
C ASN A 37 -19.82 15.57 21.72
N SER A 38 -20.27 14.95 20.62
CA SER A 38 -19.84 13.59 20.23
C SER A 38 -18.60 13.59 19.35
N PHE A 39 -18.20 14.76 18.82
CA PHE A 39 -17.10 14.89 17.88
C PHE A 39 -15.74 14.92 18.57
N ILE A 40 -14.79 14.25 17.92
CA ILE A 40 -13.39 14.15 18.26
C ILE A 40 -12.62 14.70 17.05
N LEU A 41 -11.77 15.70 17.29
CA LEU A 41 -10.97 16.38 16.28
C LEU A 41 -9.49 16.35 16.70
N PRO A 42 -8.55 16.48 15.75
CA PRO A 42 -7.15 16.75 16.06
C PRO A 42 -6.97 18.07 16.82
N ASP A 43 -5.85 18.18 17.54
CA ASP A 43 -5.49 19.40 18.27
C ASP A 43 -5.47 20.63 17.36
N GLY A 44 -6.05 21.72 17.86
CA GLY A 44 -6.10 23.01 17.17
C GLY A 44 -7.25 23.18 16.18
N TYR A 45 -8.02 22.13 15.89
CA TYR A 45 -9.24 22.23 15.08
C TYR A 45 -10.47 22.52 15.94
N GLU A 46 -11.41 23.27 15.39
CA GLU A 46 -12.72 23.54 15.98
C GLU A 46 -13.83 23.19 14.98
N ILE A 47 -14.99 22.76 15.49
CA ILE A 47 -16.18 22.47 14.68
C ILE A 47 -17.38 23.25 15.22
N ASN A 48 -18.17 23.81 14.31
CA ASN A 48 -19.46 24.42 14.63
C ASN A 48 -20.56 23.89 13.70
N CYS A 49 -21.82 23.95 14.18
CA CYS A 49 -22.97 23.72 13.32
C CYS A 49 -23.17 24.96 12.43
N PHE A 50 -23.03 24.80 11.12
CA PHE A 50 -23.30 25.87 10.15
C PHE A 50 -24.79 25.97 9.86
N ALA A 51 -25.45 24.83 9.65
CA ALA A 51 -26.89 24.74 9.44
C ALA A 51 -27.43 23.39 9.95
N SER A 52 -28.67 23.35 10.39
CA SER A 52 -29.34 22.13 10.84
C SER A 52 -30.84 22.16 10.56
N GLU A 53 -31.47 20.99 10.68
CA GLU A 53 -32.92 20.81 10.63
C GLU A 53 -33.68 21.69 11.64
N GLU A 54 -33.07 22.01 12.80
CA GLU A 54 -33.70 22.88 13.81
C GLU A 54 -33.74 24.34 13.36
N MET A 55 -32.78 24.77 12.54
CA MET A 55 -32.71 26.12 11.98
C MET A 55 -33.57 26.23 10.73
N PHE A 56 -33.51 25.22 9.85
CA PHE A 56 -34.22 25.15 8.59
C PHE A 56 -34.85 23.76 8.43
N PRO A 57 -36.17 23.61 8.70
CA PRO A 57 -36.86 22.32 8.62
C PRO A 57 -36.75 21.61 7.26
N GLU A 58 -36.48 22.35 6.20
CA GLU A 58 -36.28 21.84 4.85
C GLU A 58 -34.94 21.11 4.69
N LEU A 59 -33.96 21.30 5.59
CA LEU A 59 -32.67 20.62 5.60
C LEU A 59 -32.80 19.18 6.15
N ALA A 60 -33.64 18.37 5.49
CA ALA A 60 -33.89 16.98 5.86
C ALA A 60 -33.23 16.03 4.86
N ASN A 61 -32.45 15.07 5.35
CA ASN A 61 -31.76 14.06 4.54
C ASN A 61 -30.92 14.66 3.40
N PRO A 62 -29.92 15.52 3.70
CA PRO A 62 -29.06 16.12 2.69
C PRO A 62 -28.14 15.07 2.04
N ILE A 63 -27.93 15.17 0.73
CA ILE A 63 -27.17 14.18 -0.07
C ILE A 63 -25.92 14.78 -0.72
N ALA A 64 -26.03 15.97 -1.32
CA ALA A 64 -24.94 16.63 -2.02
C ALA A 64 -24.93 18.12 -1.68
N MET A 65 -23.76 18.74 -1.72
CA MET A 65 -23.62 20.19 -1.54
C MET A 65 -22.53 20.78 -2.43
N THR A 66 -22.61 22.08 -2.70
CA THR A 66 -21.49 22.83 -3.29
C THR A 66 -21.65 24.34 -3.11
N PHE A 67 -20.54 25.09 -3.16
CA PHE A 67 -20.57 26.55 -3.06
C PHE A 67 -20.67 27.25 -4.41
N ASP A 68 -21.45 28.34 -4.48
CA ASP A 68 -21.50 29.20 -5.67
C ASP A 68 -20.47 30.34 -5.67
N ALA A 69 -20.41 31.09 -6.77
CA ALA A 69 -19.49 32.21 -6.96
C ALA A 69 -19.78 33.43 -6.05
N SER A 70 -20.93 33.44 -5.37
CA SER A 70 -21.30 34.43 -4.35
C SER A 70 -20.98 33.95 -2.91
N GLY A 71 -20.47 32.73 -2.76
CA GLY A 71 -20.12 32.13 -1.47
C GLY A 71 -21.29 31.49 -0.74
N ARG A 72 -22.44 31.28 -1.40
CA ARG A 72 -23.62 30.64 -0.81
C ARG A 72 -23.50 29.12 -0.92
N LEU A 73 -23.94 28.39 0.10
CA LEU A 73 -23.90 26.93 0.11
C LEU A 73 -25.20 26.36 -0.46
N TRP A 74 -25.10 25.59 -1.54
CA TRP A 74 -26.23 24.90 -2.13
C TRP A 74 -26.30 23.47 -1.61
N VAL A 75 -27.49 22.96 -1.29
CA VAL A 75 -27.68 21.62 -0.71
C VAL A 75 -28.87 20.91 -1.34
N ALA A 76 -28.65 19.73 -1.89
CA ALA A 76 -29.73 18.84 -2.32
C ALA A 76 -30.22 18.00 -1.13
N VAL A 77 -31.52 18.02 -0.89
CA VAL A 77 -32.19 17.34 0.23
C VAL A 77 -33.21 16.35 -0.28
N SER A 78 -33.26 15.15 0.31
CA SER A 78 -34.11 14.06 -0.17
C SER A 78 -34.76 13.27 0.97
N PRO A 79 -35.78 13.85 1.64
CA PRO A 79 -36.61 13.08 2.57
C PRO A 79 -37.33 11.91 1.87
N THR A 80 -37.48 11.95 0.54
CA THR A 80 -38.06 10.85 -0.25
C THR A 80 -37.15 9.59 -0.31
N TYR A 81 -35.85 9.72 -0.05
CA TYR A 81 -34.90 8.62 -0.11
C TYR A 81 -35.23 7.49 0.90
N PRO A 82 -35.07 6.19 0.55
CA PRO A 82 -34.57 5.65 -0.72
C PRO A 82 -35.64 5.53 -1.81
N HIS A 83 -36.94 5.56 -1.49
CA HIS A 83 -38.00 5.32 -2.47
C HIS A 83 -39.22 6.19 -2.23
N LEU A 84 -39.69 6.87 -3.29
CA LEU A 84 -40.99 7.52 -3.31
C LEU A 84 -42.12 6.56 -2.95
N ILE A 85 -43.05 7.01 -2.14
CA ILE A 85 -44.25 6.24 -1.82
C ILE A 85 -45.17 6.23 -3.04
N PRO A 86 -45.58 5.05 -3.55
CA PRO A 86 -46.48 4.99 -4.69
C PRO A 86 -47.76 5.79 -4.44
N GLY A 87 -48.01 6.78 -5.29
CA GLY A 87 -49.17 7.69 -5.20
C GLY A 87 -48.83 9.09 -4.67
N ASP A 88 -47.69 9.26 -4.02
CA ASP A 88 -47.20 10.57 -3.58
C ASP A 88 -46.49 11.30 -4.73
N ALA A 89 -46.48 12.63 -4.66
CA ALA A 89 -45.70 13.44 -5.58
C ALA A 89 -44.27 13.59 -5.03
N PRO A 90 -43.25 13.67 -5.91
CA PRO A 90 -41.92 14.11 -5.49
C PRO A 90 -41.99 15.50 -4.86
N ASP A 91 -41.26 15.73 -3.77
CA ASP A 91 -41.14 17.02 -3.10
C ASP A 91 -39.72 17.27 -2.54
N ASP A 92 -38.71 16.59 -3.08
CA ASP A 92 -37.33 16.85 -2.73
C ASP A 92 -36.89 18.21 -3.27
N LYS A 93 -35.87 18.81 -2.64
CA LYS A 93 -35.55 20.23 -2.85
C LYS A 93 -34.06 20.45 -3.10
N LEU A 94 -33.76 21.58 -3.72
CA LEU A 94 -32.43 22.18 -3.79
C LEU A 94 -32.49 23.49 -3.00
N LEU A 95 -31.73 23.57 -1.91
CA LEU A 95 -31.69 24.70 -0.98
C LEU A 95 -30.46 25.56 -1.22
N VAL A 96 -30.56 26.84 -0.89
CA VAL A 96 -29.44 27.80 -0.82
C VAL A 96 -29.37 28.35 0.59
N LEU A 97 -28.25 28.10 1.26
CA LEU A 97 -27.97 28.53 2.63
C LEU A 97 -26.97 29.69 2.61
N GLU A 98 -27.29 30.74 3.35
CA GLU A 98 -26.49 31.97 3.42
C GLU A 98 -26.17 32.31 4.88
N ASP A 99 -24.92 32.68 5.12
CA ASP A 99 -24.45 33.36 6.33
C ASP A 99 -24.29 34.85 5.95
N THR A 100 -25.26 35.67 6.35
CA THR A 100 -25.34 37.07 5.89
C THR A 100 -24.61 38.05 6.81
N ASP A 101 -24.23 37.63 8.01
CA ASP A 101 -23.45 38.43 8.96
C ASP A 101 -22.00 37.97 9.14
N GLY A 102 -21.64 36.81 8.58
CA GLY A 102 -20.29 36.26 8.51
C GLY A 102 -19.81 35.64 9.82
N ASP A 103 -20.72 35.18 10.68
CA ASP A 103 -20.39 34.58 11.98
C ASP A 103 -20.05 33.07 11.90
N GLY A 104 -20.17 32.48 10.71
CA GLY A 104 -19.94 31.06 10.45
C GLY A 104 -21.18 30.18 10.68
N VAL A 105 -22.37 30.78 10.79
CA VAL A 105 -23.67 30.11 10.92
C VAL A 105 -24.63 30.66 9.87
N ALA A 106 -25.32 29.79 9.14
CA ALA A 106 -26.32 30.23 8.17
C ALA A 106 -27.54 30.84 8.87
N ASP A 107 -27.96 32.03 8.45
CA ASP A 107 -29.13 32.73 8.99
C ASP A 107 -30.30 32.79 8.00
N ARG A 108 -30.08 32.38 6.75
CA ARG A 108 -31.09 32.36 5.69
C ARG A 108 -31.03 31.08 4.87
N SER A 109 -32.21 30.57 4.52
CA SER A 109 -32.42 29.45 3.61
C SER A 109 -33.43 29.85 2.53
N THR A 110 -33.10 29.58 1.27
CA THR A 110 -33.99 29.78 0.12
C THR A 110 -34.19 28.44 -0.58
N VAL A 111 -35.44 28.06 -0.87
CA VAL A 111 -35.73 26.91 -1.72
C VAL A 111 -35.58 27.35 -3.17
N PHE A 112 -34.47 26.98 -3.81
CA PHE A 112 -34.24 27.30 -5.22
C PHE A 112 -35.14 26.47 -6.14
N ALA A 113 -35.20 25.15 -5.92
CA ALA A 113 -36.08 24.26 -6.66
C ALA A 113 -36.73 23.24 -5.72
N ASP A 114 -37.98 22.89 -6.00
CA ASP A 114 -38.78 21.89 -5.29
C ASP A 114 -39.33 20.82 -6.24
N GLY A 115 -40.10 19.86 -5.74
CA GLY A 115 -40.73 18.85 -6.60
C GLY A 115 -39.74 17.95 -7.35
N LEU A 116 -38.51 17.83 -6.85
CA LEU A 116 -37.46 17.00 -7.43
C LEU A 116 -37.65 15.54 -7.03
N TYR A 117 -37.20 14.61 -7.87
CA TYR A 117 -37.27 13.17 -7.61
C TYR A 117 -35.88 12.66 -7.24
N ILE A 118 -35.64 12.49 -5.93
CA ILE A 118 -34.41 11.92 -5.35
C ILE A 118 -33.14 12.54 -5.98
N PRO A 119 -32.86 13.83 -5.73
CA PRO A 119 -31.72 14.54 -6.31
C PRO A 119 -30.40 14.08 -5.69
N THR A 120 -29.82 13.02 -6.24
CA THR A 120 -28.61 12.37 -5.72
C THR A 120 -27.30 13.10 -6.07
N GLY A 121 -27.38 14.19 -6.82
CA GLY A 121 -26.25 15.05 -7.15
C GLY A 121 -26.67 16.23 -8.02
N PHE A 122 -25.84 17.28 -8.05
CA PHE A 122 -26.04 18.43 -8.90
C PHE A 122 -24.72 19.20 -9.11
N VAL A 123 -24.66 20.04 -10.14
CA VAL A 123 -23.62 21.05 -10.33
C VAL A 123 -24.24 22.39 -10.71
N LEU A 124 -23.60 23.48 -10.35
CA LEU A 124 -24.09 24.83 -10.61
C LEU A 124 -23.66 25.35 -11.99
N THR A 125 -24.50 26.20 -12.58
CA THR A 125 -24.24 26.98 -13.80
C THR A 125 -24.42 28.47 -13.49
N GLY A 126 -23.96 29.36 -14.37
CA GLY A 126 -24.19 30.81 -14.22
C GLY A 126 -25.66 31.23 -14.16
N ASP A 127 -26.60 30.36 -14.54
CA ASP A 127 -28.04 30.61 -14.56
C ASP A 127 -28.87 29.61 -13.73
N GLY A 128 -28.26 28.74 -12.91
CA GLY A 128 -28.97 27.76 -12.10
C GLY A 128 -28.15 26.49 -11.81
N ALA A 129 -28.72 25.32 -12.08
CA ALA A 129 -28.07 24.03 -11.81
C ALA A 129 -28.48 22.91 -12.77
N TYR A 130 -27.55 21.99 -13.03
CA TYR A 130 -27.87 20.65 -13.53
C TYR A 130 -28.12 19.71 -12.35
N VAL A 131 -29.31 19.11 -12.27
CA VAL A 131 -29.77 18.32 -11.11
C VAL A 131 -30.18 16.92 -11.55
N VAL A 132 -29.69 15.91 -10.85
CA VAL A 132 -30.10 14.52 -11.06
C VAL A 132 -31.57 14.34 -10.68
N SER A 133 -32.34 13.69 -11.56
CA SER A 133 -33.72 13.28 -11.31
C SER A 133 -34.00 12.04 -12.16
N GLN A 134 -33.36 10.93 -11.79
CA GLN A 134 -33.32 9.72 -12.64
C GLN A 134 -34.72 9.25 -13.06
N PRO A 135 -34.93 8.88 -14.34
CA PRO A 135 -33.93 8.60 -15.39
C PRO A 135 -33.46 9.84 -16.19
N ASN A 136 -33.59 11.04 -15.63
CA ASN A 136 -33.27 12.31 -16.28
C ASN A 136 -32.11 13.05 -15.60
N LEU A 137 -31.42 13.88 -16.38
CA LEU A 137 -30.68 15.04 -15.90
C LEU A 137 -31.48 16.29 -16.26
N LEU A 138 -31.79 17.12 -15.26
CA LEU A 138 -32.55 18.35 -15.42
C LEU A 138 -31.60 19.55 -15.45
N HIS A 139 -31.90 20.56 -16.26
CA HIS A 139 -31.38 21.92 -16.10
C HIS A 139 -32.49 22.77 -15.49
N VAL A 140 -32.26 23.24 -14.27
CA VAL A 140 -33.16 24.11 -13.51
C VAL A 140 -32.55 25.51 -13.47
N ARG A 141 -33.31 26.52 -13.88
CA ARG A 141 -32.77 27.86 -14.17
C ARG A 141 -33.55 28.96 -13.48
N ASP A 142 -32.84 29.95 -12.99
CA ASP A 142 -33.37 31.26 -12.56
C ASP A 142 -33.10 32.27 -13.67
N ILE A 143 -34.16 32.86 -14.22
CA ILE A 143 -34.06 33.79 -15.35
C ILE A 143 -34.35 35.24 -14.96
N ASP A 144 -34.75 35.51 -13.71
CA ASP A 144 -35.09 36.85 -13.23
C ASP A 144 -34.23 37.34 -12.05
N GLY A 145 -33.39 36.47 -11.50
CA GLY A 145 -32.37 36.74 -10.49
C GLY A 145 -32.91 36.75 -9.06
N ASP A 146 -34.09 36.17 -8.81
CA ASP A 146 -34.70 36.11 -7.48
C ASP A 146 -34.21 34.92 -6.61
N LEU A 147 -33.31 34.09 -7.15
CA LEU A 147 -32.78 32.87 -6.54
C LEU A 147 -33.82 31.75 -6.41
N VAL A 148 -34.78 31.70 -7.33
CA VAL A 148 -35.78 30.63 -7.47
C VAL A 148 -35.81 30.14 -8.92
N ALA A 149 -35.95 28.83 -9.11
CA ALA A 149 -36.00 28.24 -10.45
C ALA A 149 -37.33 28.52 -11.16
N ASP A 150 -37.26 29.20 -12.29
CA ASP A 150 -38.35 29.51 -13.21
C ASP A 150 -38.57 28.42 -14.27
N GLU A 151 -37.48 27.84 -14.76
CA GLU A 151 -37.49 26.88 -15.87
C GLU A 151 -36.91 25.52 -15.45
N ARG A 152 -37.49 24.44 -15.98
CA ARG A 152 -36.99 23.06 -15.78
C ARG A 152 -37.02 22.32 -17.12
N THR A 153 -35.84 21.90 -17.58
CA THR A 153 -35.69 21.21 -18.87
C THR A 153 -34.96 19.88 -18.69
N ILE A 154 -35.44 18.81 -19.31
CA ILE A 154 -34.69 17.54 -19.38
C ILE A 154 -33.61 17.71 -20.45
N VAL A 155 -32.34 17.68 -20.06
CA VAL A 155 -31.20 17.82 -20.99
C VAL A 155 -30.63 16.48 -21.41
N LEU A 156 -30.71 15.47 -20.54
CA LEU A 156 -30.38 14.08 -20.87
C LEU A 156 -31.44 13.14 -20.29
N HIS A 157 -31.76 12.10 -21.05
CA HIS A 157 -32.71 11.05 -20.66
C HIS A 157 -32.13 9.67 -20.98
N GLY A 158 -32.56 8.67 -20.23
CA GLY A 158 -32.23 7.27 -20.47
C GLY A 158 -31.21 6.70 -19.49
N PHE A 159 -30.95 7.37 -18.37
CA PHE A 159 -30.15 6.78 -17.28
C PHE A 159 -30.89 5.59 -16.65
N GLY A 160 -30.12 4.64 -16.10
CA GLY A 160 -30.69 3.57 -15.29
C GLY A 160 -31.48 4.15 -14.12
N SER A 161 -32.55 3.47 -13.72
CA SER A 161 -33.39 3.87 -12.58
C SER A 161 -33.93 2.65 -11.84
N GLU A 162 -33.29 1.50 -12.04
CA GLU A 162 -33.66 0.21 -11.48
C GLU A 162 -33.43 0.15 -9.96
N ASP A 163 -32.59 1.05 -9.43
CA ASP A 163 -32.19 1.11 -8.02
C ASP A 163 -31.70 2.52 -7.65
N SER A 164 -32.08 3.01 -6.46
CA SER A 164 -31.73 4.35 -5.97
C SER A 164 -30.43 4.43 -5.15
N HIS A 165 -29.75 3.30 -4.92
CA HIS A 165 -28.53 3.21 -4.11
C HIS A 165 -27.27 3.27 -4.96
N HIS A 166 -27.37 2.77 -6.19
CA HIS A 166 -26.32 2.76 -7.21
C HIS A 166 -26.57 3.85 -8.28
N SER A 167 -27.51 4.76 -8.00
CA SER A 167 -27.97 5.85 -8.89
C SER A 167 -26.86 6.76 -9.35
N MET A 168 -27.13 7.46 -10.45
CA MET A 168 -26.33 8.58 -10.93
C MET A 168 -26.03 9.55 -9.78
N SER A 169 -24.75 9.78 -9.50
CA SER A 169 -24.30 10.59 -8.36
C SER A 169 -22.97 11.29 -8.67
N ALA A 170 -22.44 12.01 -7.67
CA ALA A 170 -21.09 12.59 -7.70
C ALA A 170 -20.83 13.55 -8.87
N LEU A 171 -21.82 14.37 -9.24
CA LEU A 171 -21.67 15.32 -10.34
C LEU A 171 -20.58 16.35 -10.00
N THR A 172 -19.62 16.51 -10.90
CA THR A 172 -18.56 17.53 -10.75
C THR A 172 -18.18 18.16 -12.08
N TRP A 173 -17.80 19.43 -12.06
CA TRP A 173 -17.21 20.09 -13.23
C TRP A 173 -15.73 19.72 -13.35
N GLY A 174 -15.37 19.14 -14.48
CA GLY A 174 -13.97 18.96 -14.87
C GLY A 174 -13.34 20.28 -15.33
N PRO A 175 -12.01 20.37 -15.28
CA PRO A 175 -11.28 21.54 -15.79
C PRO A 175 -11.50 21.77 -17.29
N ASP A 176 -11.81 20.72 -18.03
CA ASP A 176 -12.09 20.70 -19.47
C ASP A 176 -13.44 21.31 -19.87
N GLY A 177 -14.22 21.81 -18.90
CA GLY A 177 -15.53 22.39 -19.14
C GLY A 177 -16.63 21.35 -19.35
N ALA A 178 -16.40 20.08 -18.99
CA ALA A 178 -17.41 19.02 -19.02
C ALA A 178 -17.85 18.63 -17.60
N ILE A 179 -19.05 18.08 -17.49
CA ILE A 179 -19.61 17.49 -16.27
C ILE A 179 -19.25 16.00 -16.23
N TYR A 180 -18.69 15.54 -15.13
CA TYR A 180 -18.47 14.12 -14.86
C TYR A 180 -19.55 13.65 -13.89
N LEU A 181 -20.07 12.45 -14.13
CA LEU A 181 -21.07 11.81 -13.28
C LEU A 181 -20.84 10.30 -13.23
N ASN A 182 -21.12 9.72 -12.07
CA ASN A 182 -20.85 8.31 -11.81
C ASN A 182 -22.16 7.53 -11.73
N GLU A 183 -22.16 6.29 -12.20
CA GLU A 183 -23.27 5.35 -12.05
C GLU A 183 -22.72 4.00 -11.57
N GLY A 184 -23.46 3.35 -10.67
CA GLY A 184 -23.06 2.10 -10.03
C GLY A 184 -23.60 0.84 -10.73
N THR A 185 -23.42 -0.30 -10.06
CA THR A 185 -23.89 -1.58 -10.61
C THR A 185 -25.42 -1.67 -10.67
N PHE A 186 -25.94 -2.65 -11.42
CA PHE A 186 -27.37 -2.89 -11.75
C PHE A 186 -27.99 -2.00 -12.82
N HIS A 187 -27.45 -0.81 -13.08
CA HIS A 187 -28.03 0.10 -14.08
C HIS A 187 -27.68 -0.24 -15.52
N HIS A 188 -28.66 0.04 -16.39
CA HIS A 188 -28.58 -0.11 -17.84
C HIS A 188 -28.93 1.21 -18.53
N THR A 189 -27.95 2.10 -18.59
CA THR A 189 -28.12 3.42 -19.22
C THR A 189 -28.14 3.34 -20.75
N GLN A 190 -29.13 4.01 -21.35
CA GLN A 190 -29.49 4.00 -22.78
C GLN A 190 -29.71 5.42 -23.34
N ILE A 191 -28.70 6.31 -23.21
CA ILE A 191 -28.81 7.72 -23.62
C ILE A 191 -28.75 7.89 -25.14
N GLU A 192 -29.67 8.67 -25.70
CA GLU A 192 -29.62 9.10 -27.10
C GLU A 192 -29.08 10.53 -27.20
N THR A 193 -28.13 10.78 -28.10
CA THR A 193 -27.55 12.11 -28.31
C THR A 193 -27.45 12.44 -29.81
N PRO A 194 -27.28 13.72 -30.19
CA PRO A 194 -26.96 14.09 -31.57
C PRO A 194 -25.70 13.40 -32.12
N TRP A 195 -24.80 12.96 -31.22
CA TRP A 195 -23.56 12.24 -31.52
C TRP A 195 -23.72 10.71 -31.54
N GLY A 196 -24.97 10.25 -31.55
CA GLY A 196 -25.35 8.84 -31.54
C GLY A 196 -25.63 8.29 -30.15
N PRO A 197 -26.03 7.01 -30.07
CA PRO A 197 -26.34 6.36 -28.80
C PRO A 197 -25.10 6.25 -27.92
N ARG A 198 -25.29 6.40 -26.62
CA ARG A 198 -24.30 6.11 -25.57
C ARG A 198 -24.89 5.14 -24.57
N ARG A 199 -24.11 4.13 -24.20
CA ARG A 199 -24.58 2.96 -23.44
C ARG A 199 -23.61 2.64 -22.34
N VAL A 200 -24.12 2.38 -21.15
CA VAL A 200 -23.32 1.79 -20.09
C VAL A 200 -24.13 0.71 -19.40
N GLN A 201 -23.44 -0.31 -18.91
CA GLN A 201 -24.04 -1.40 -18.19
C GLN A 201 -23.14 -1.76 -17.01
N HIS A 202 -23.76 -1.96 -15.84
CA HIS A 202 -23.07 -2.36 -14.61
C HIS A 202 -22.13 -1.31 -14.00
N GLY A 203 -22.30 -0.03 -14.34
CA GLY A 203 -21.58 1.08 -13.73
C GLY A 203 -20.51 1.67 -14.64
N GLY A 204 -20.16 2.92 -14.37
CA GLY A 204 -19.18 3.67 -15.15
C GLY A 204 -19.14 5.15 -14.79
N VAL A 205 -18.25 5.86 -15.47
CA VAL A 205 -18.14 7.33 -15.40
C VAL A 205 -18.50 7.90 -16.77
N ILE A 206 -19.42 8.84 -16.77
CA ILE A 206 -19.93 9.51 -17.96
C ILE A 206 -19.45 10.96 -17.93
N ARG A 207 -18.96 11.44 -19.07
CA ARG A 207 -18.55 12.82 -19.29
C ARG A 207 -19.57 13.48 -20.21
N TYR A 208 -20.18 14.58 -19.79
CA TYR A 208 -21.18 15.34 -20.54
C TYR A 208 -20.70 16.78 -20.75
N LYS A 209 -20.59 17.21 -22.00
CA LYS A 209 -20.22 18.56 -22.40
C LYS A 209 -21.47 19.30 -22.93
N PRO A 210 -22.13 20.17 -22.11
CA PRO A 210 -23.48 20.64 -22.41
C PRO A 210 -23.59 21.55 -23.64
N ASP A 211 -22.62 22.43 -23.86
CA ASP A 211 -22.55 23.35 -25.00
C ASP A 211 -22.43 22.63 -26.36
N MET A 212 -21.92 21.40 -26.35
CA MET A 212 -21.82 20.53 -27.52
C MET A 212 -22.90 19.44 -27.55
N GLU A 213 -23.71 19.30 -26.50
CA GLU A 213 -24.58 18.15 -26.26
C GLU A 213 -23.85 16.79 -26.40
N GLN A 214 -22.55 16.77 -26.08
CA GLN A 214 -21.68 15.61 -26.28
C GLN A 214 -21.62 14.78 -25.01
N VAL A 215 -21.89 13.48 -25.13
CA VAL A 215 -21.75 12.50 -24.05
C VAL A 215 -20.70 11.47 -24.44
N ASP A 216 -19.74 11.25 -23.56
CA ASP A 216 -18.69 10.25 -23.70
C ASP A 216 -18.72 9.31 -22.48
N ILE A 217 -18.56 8.00 -22.73
CA ILE A 217 -18.36 7.02 -21.65
C ILE A 217 -16.86 6.90 -21.44
N VAL A 218 -16.34 7.50 -20.36
CA VAL A 218 -14.89 7.57 -20.12
C VAL A 218 -14.37 6.40 -19.31
N VAL A 219 -15.23 5.80 -18.48
CA VAL A 219 -14.94 4.57 -17.74
C VAL A 219 -16.13 3.63 -17.84
N SER A 220 -15.84 2.37 -18.17
CA SER A 220 -16.77 1.25 -18.08
C SER A 220 -16.16 0.22 -17.15
N PHE A 221 -16.58 0.27 -15.89
CA PHE A 221 -16.01 -0.49 -14.80
C PHE A 221 -17.13 -0.87 -13.83
N PRO A 222 -17.14 -2.11 -13.30
CA PRO A 222 -18.24 -2.59 -12.47
C PRO A 222 -18.15 -2.05 -11.04
N PHE A 223 -18.16 -0.72 -10.90
CA PHE A 223 -18.28 -0.07 -9.60
C PHE A 223 -19.51 -0.61 -8.88
N ALA A 224 -19.40 -0.76 -7.57
CA ALA A 224 -20.59 -0.93 -6.76
C ALA A 224 -21.28 0.44 -6.67
N ASN A 225 -20.85 1.35 -5.80
CA ASN A 225 -21.57 2.60 -5.51
C ASN A 225 -20.60 3.79 -5.53
N PRO A 226 -20.23 4.33 -6.72
CA PRO A 226 -19.23 5.38 -6.88
C PRO A 226 -19.74 6.79 -6.49
N TRP A 227 -20.02 7.01 -5.20
CA TRP A 227 -20.61 8.24 -4.66
C TRP A 227 -19.63 9.42 -4.50
N GLY A 228 -18.31 9.19 -4.55
CA GLY A 228 -17.33 10.28 -4.51
C GLY A 228 -16.61 10.50 -5.84
N HIS A 229 -16.40 11.77 -6.20
CA HIS A 229 -15.55 12.19 -7.30
C HIS A 229 -14.77 13.44 -6.85
N ALA A 230 -13.46 13.33 -6.71
CA ALA A 230 -12.58 14.45 -6.39
C ALA A 230 -11.62 14.73 -7.54
N ILE A 231 -11.21 15.98 -7.71
CA ILE A 231 -10.26 16.40 -8.74
C ILE A 231 -9.11 17.14 -8.06
N ASP A 232 -7.88 16.68 -8.29
CA ASP A 232 -6.70 17.34 -7.74
C ASP A 232 -6.41 18.68 -8.43
N ARG A 233 -5.39 19.41 -7.97
CA ARG A 233 -5.05 20.72 -8.55
C ARG A 233 -4.64 20.65 -10.04
N TRP A 234 -4.19 19.49 -10.50
CA TRP A 234 -3.67 19.25 -11.85
C TRP A 234 -4.74 18.61 -12.76
N GLY A 235 -5.98 18.49 -12.30
CA GLY A 235 -7.09 17.95 -13.08
C GLY A 235 -7.14 16.42 -13.12
N GLN A 236 -6.45 15.73 -12.21
CA GLN A 236 -6.52 14.27 -12.09
C GLN A 236 -7.77 13.89 -11.28
N SER A 237 -8.62 13.04 -11.87
CA SER A 237 -9.86 12.59 -11.23
C SER A 237 -9.65 11.34 -10.39
N VAL A 238 -10.27 11.33 -9.21
CA VAL A 238 -10.38 10.19 -8.30
C VAL A 238 -11.84 9.79 -8.15
N ILE A 239 -12.11 8.48 -8.21
CA ILE A 239 -13.43 7.90 -7.98
C ILE A 239 -13.41 7.12 -6.67
N SER A 240 -14.39 7.39 -5.80
CA SER A 240 -14.54 6.76 -4.48
C SER A 240 -15.76 5.83 -4.50
N ASP A 241 -15.52 4.52 -4.46
CA ASP A 241 -16.57 3.50 -4.42
C ASP A 241 -16.96 3.20 -2.96
N ALA A 242 -18.18 3.61 -2.61
CA ALA A 242 -18.66 3.55 -1.25
C ALA A 242 -18.76 2.11 -0.74
N SER A 243 -19.22 1.14 -1.54
CA SER A 243 -19.56 -0.18 -1.02
C SER A 243 -18.36 -1.02 -0.58
N ASN A 244 -17.22 -0.87 -1.26
CA ASN A 244 -15.95 -1.53 -0.91
C ASN A 244 -14.96 -0.56 -0.23
N GLY A 245 -15.24 0.75 -0.21
CA GLY A 245 -14.34 1.77 0.34
C GLY A 245 -13.06 1.97 -0.48
N TYR A 246 -13.05 1.57 -1.75
CA TYR A 246 -11.90 1.70 -2.63
C TYR A 246 -11.89 3.05 -3.34
N ASN A 247 -10.69 3.61 -3.48
CA ASN A 247 -10.48 4.87 -4.17
C ASN A 247 -9.52 4.64 -5.34
N TYR A 248 -9.92 5.09 -6.53
CA TYR A 248 -9.25 4.80 -7.78
C TYR A 248 -8.87 6.09 -8.50
N LYS A 249 -7.69 6.12 -9.10
CA LYS A 249 -7.37 7.15 -10.09
C LYS A 249 -8.08 6.80 -11.39
N MET A 250 -8.93 7.72 -11.87
CA MET A 250 -9.83 7.46 -12.99
C MET A 250 -9.08 6.98 -14.24
N THR A 251 -7.91 7.56 -14.54
CA THR A 251 -7.10 7.25 -15.73
C THR A 251 -6.69 5.77 -15.80
N HIS A 252 -6.46 5.10 -14.68
CA HIS A 252 -6.15 3.64 -14.66
C HIS A 252 -7.33 2.78 -15.12
N LEU A 253 -8.55 3.30 -15.01
CA LEU A 253 -9.79 2.65 -15.41
C LEU A 253 -10.23 3.03 -16.82
N MET A 254 -9.58 4.03 -17.43
CA MET A 254 -9.91 4.50 -18.77
C MET A 254 -9.38 3.56 -19.86
N GLY A 255 -10.02 3.67 -21.02
CA GLY A 255 -9.68 2.98 -22.26
C GLY A 255 -10.81 3.22 -23.25
N ALA A 256 -10.67 2.78 -24.51
CA ALA A 256 -11.77 2.96 -25.45
C ALA A 256 -13.00 2.18 -24.98
N HIS A 257 -14.15 2.85 -24.98
CA HIS A 257 -15.40 2.27 -24.55
C HIS A 257 -15.87 1.20 -25.55
N THR A 258 -16.21 0.01 -25.03
CA THR A 258 -16.88 -1.04 -25.80
C THR A 258 -18.22 -1.36 -25.14
N TYR A 259 -19.22 -1.74 -25.93
CA TYR A 259 -20.55 -2.09 -25.42
C TYR A 259 -21.14 -3.30 -26.19
N PRO A 260 -21.66 -4.33 -25.49
CA PRO A 260 -21.57 -4.53 -24.04
C PRO A 260 -20.12 -4.77 -23.60
N ASP A 261 -19.75 -4.17 -22.48
CA ASP A 261 -18.45 -4.39 -21.87
C ASP A 261 -18.59 -5.57 -20.88
N ASP A 262 -18.41 -6.81 -21.36
CA ASP A 262 -18.63 -8.06 -20.59
C ASP A 262 -17.52 -8.33 -19.55
N ILE A 263 -16.97 -7.26 -18.96
CA ILE A 263 -15.84 -7.25 -18.02
C ILE A 263 -16.19 -7.83 -16.64
N LYS A 264 -17.48 -7.89 -16.28
CA LYS A 264 -17.92 -8.33 -14.96
C LYS A 264 -17.47 -9.78 -14.68
N GLY A 265 -16.41 -9.94 -13.88
CA GLY A 265 -15.85 -11.24 -13.47
C GLY A 265 -14.58 -11.69 -14.20
N GLN A 266 -13.94 -10.84 -15.02
CA GLN A 266 -12.68 -11.17 -15.70
C GLN A 266 -11.43 -10.86 -14.83
N GLY A 267 -10.38 -11.70 -14.97
CA GLY A 267 -9.15 -11.66 -14.17
C GLY A 267 -8.35 -10.35 -14.11
N PRO A 268 -8.28 -9.49 -15.15
CA PRO A 268 -7.46 -8.26 -15.11
C PRO A 268 -7.93 -7.23 -14.08
N TYR A 269 -9.21 -7.27 -13.69
CA TYR A 269 -9.84 -6.24 -12.85
C TYR A 269 -9.77 -6.55 -11.35
N ARG A 270 -9.26 -7.72 -10.97
CA ARG A 270 -8.91 -8.04 -9.57
C ARG A 270 -7.65 -7.31 -9.11
N ASN A 271 -6.86 -6.77 -10.05
CA ASN A 271 -5.52 -6.27 -9.76
C ASN A 271 -5.43 -4.76 -9.60
N ILE A 272 -6.49 -3.99 -9.93
CA ILE A 272 -6.47 -2.55 -9.72
C ILE A 272 -6.57 -2.27 -8.24
N ARG A 273 -5.52 -1.66 -7.69
CA ARG A 273 -5.41 -1.42 -6.26
C ARG A 273 -6.15 -0.13 -5.91
N SER A 274 -6.84 -0.16 -4.77
CA SER A 274 -7.22 1.08 -4.10
C SER A 274 -5.94 1.74 -3.60
N PHE A 275 -5.73 3.01 -3.91
CA PHE A 275 -4.55 3.73 -3.40
C PHE A 275 -4.67 4.06 -1.90
N THR A 276 -5.89 3.99 -1.33
CA THR A 276 -6.10 4.04 0.13
C THR A 276 -6.21 2.62 0.73
N PRO A 277 -5.45 2.30 1.80
CA PRO A 277 -5.42 0.98 2.43
C PRO A 277 -6.76 0.53 3.03
N GLY A 278 -7.03 -0.77 2.95
CA GLY A 278 -8.03 -1.44 3.78
C GLY A 278 -9.50 -1.29 3.38
N GLY A 279 -9.84 -0.56 2.31
CA GLY A 279 -11.21 -0.54 1.76
C GLY A 279 -12.30 -0.26 2.80
N ARG A 280 -12.16 0.85 3.53
CA ARG A 280 -13.05 1.15 4.64
C ARG A 280 -14.36 1.75 4.13
N ARG A 281 -15.45 1.04 4.37
CA ARG A 281 -16.78 1.36 3.81
C ARG A 281 -17.74 1.96 4.85
N PRO A 282 -18.78 2.70 4.42
CA PRO A 282 -18.90 3.31 3.10
C PRO A 282 -18.10 4.60 2.94
N SER A 283 -17.39 4.73 1.82
CA SER A 283 -16.74 5.99 1.39
C SER A 283 -17.68 6.81 0.51
N ALA A 284 -18.56 7.61 1.13
CA ALA A 284 -19.68 8.27 0.45
C ALA A 284 -19.35 9.66 -0.15
N GLY A 285 -18.11 10.13 -0.04
CA GLY A 285 -17.68 11.44 -0.51
C GLY A 285 -16.19 11.65 -0.23
N SER A 286 -15.55 12.50 -1.04
CA SER A 286 -14.10 12.70 -1.00
C SER A 286 -13.66 14.07 -1.50
N GLU A 287 -12.55 14.59 -1.01
CA GLU A 287 -12.01 15.92 -1.34
C GLU A 287 -10.48 15.99 -1.16
N PHE A 288 -9.82 16.92 -1.84
CA PHE A 288 -8.41 17.25 -1.61
C PHE A 288 -8.27 18.53 -0.78
N ILE A 289 -7.41 18.50 0.24
CA ILE A 289 -7.16 19.68 1.07
C ILE A 289 -6.25 20.67 0.33
N ARG A 290 -6.78 21.87 0.07
CA ARG A 290 -6.01 23.02 -0.42
C ARG A 290 -6.62 24.32 0.09
N SER A 291 -6.20 24.75 1.27
CA SER A 291 -6.75 25.90 1.98
C SER A 291 -5.68 26.63 2.79
N ALA A 292 -5.52 27.94 2.59
CA ALA A 292 -4.58 28.73 3.39
C ALA A 292 -4.98 28.79 4.88
N HIS A 293 -6.27 28.62 5.18
CA HIS A 293 -6.81 28.58 6.54
C HIS A 293 -6.38 27.32 7.30
N LEU A 294 -6.28 26.17 6.63
CA LEU A 294 -5.84 24.93 7.24
C LEU A 294 -4.30 24.87 7.37
N PRO A 295 -3.75 24.05 8.28
CA PRO A 295 -2.31 23.93 8.50
C PRO A 295 -1.51 23.52 7.25
N GLU A 296 -0.21 23.79 7.24
CA GLU A 296 0.63 23.54 6.05
C GLU A 296 0.88 22.05 5.84
N GLU A 297 0.97 21.30 6.94
CA GLU A 297 1.20 19.85 6.99
C GLU A 297 0.05 19.01 6.42
N VAL A 298 -1.13 19.58 6.21
CA VAL A 298 -2.30 18.86 5.66
C VAL A 298 -2.56 19.17 4.19
N GLN A 299 -1.83 20.10 3.58
CA GLN A 299 -2.07 20.53 2.21
C GLN A 299 -1.71 19.41 1.23
N GLY A 300 -2.61 19.11 0.29
CA GLY A 300 -2.46 18.03 -0.67
C GLY A 300 -3.02 16.68 -0.21
N ARG A 301 -3.40 16.54 1.06
CA ARG A 301 -4.03 15.30 1.56
C ARG A 301 -5.37 15.04 0.91
N PHE A 302 -5.65 13.77 0.65
CA PHE A 302 -6.94 13.27 0.17
C PHE A 302 -7.83 12.85 1.34
N VAL A 303 -9.09 13.26 1.35
CA VAL A 303 -10.03 13.00 2.45
C VAL A 303 -11.16 12.10 1.97
N THR A 304 -11.55 11.13 2.79
CA THR A 304 -12.73 10.27 2.57
C THR A 304 -13.65 10.28 3.77
N SER A 305 -14.95 10.20 3.52
CA SER A 305 -15.96 9.97 4.56
C SER A 305 -16.11 8.50 4.88
N GLN A 306 -16.57 8.18 6.09
CA GLN A 306 -16.90 6.84 6.53
C GLN A 306 -18.13 6.89 7.43
N CYS A 307 -19.12 6.03 7.14
CA CYS A 307 -20.41 6.10 7.81
C CYS A 307 -20.89 4.79 8.45
N ILE A 308 -20.14 3.68 8.37
CA ILE A 308 -20.43 2.41 9.09
C ILE A 308 -19.15 1.93 9.79
N GLY A 309 -19.27 1.53 11.05
CA GLY A 309 -18.14 1.09 11.88
C GLY A 309 -17.31 2.26 12.41
N TYR A 310 -16.82 3.10 11.50
CA TYR A 310 -16.27 4.41 11.79
C TYR A 310 -17.23 5.50 11.29
N HIS A 311 -17.45 6.55 12.08
CA HIS A 311 -18.39 7.64 11.79
C HIS A 311 -17.62 8.96 11.73
N GLY A 312 -17.05 9.29 10.56
CA GLY A 312 -16.06 10.35 10.51
C GLY A 312 -15.42 10.60 9.15
N LEU A 313 -14.41 11.46 9.16
CA LEU A 313 -13.54 11.78 8.04
C LEU A 313 -12.11 11.32 8.33
N ARG A 314 -11.47 10.75 7.32
CA ARG A 314 -10.06 10.39 7.35
C ARG A 314 -9.34 11.04 6.19
N TRP A 315 -8.13 11.50 6.43
CA TRP A 315 -7.26 11.99 5.37
C TRP A 315 -6.13 11.00 5.09
N TYR A 316 -5.50 11.11 3.93
CA TYR A 316 -4.39 10.28 3.47
C TYR A 316 -3.32 11.16 2.86
N ASP A 317 -2.08 10.94 3.25
CA ASP A 317 -0.91 11.46 2.57
C ASP A 317 -0.70 10.66 1.28
N LEU A 318 -0.64 11.36 0.16
CA LEU A 318 -0.42 10.76 -1.15
C LEU A 318 1.02 10.95 -1.57
N GLU A 319 1.71 9.83 -1.81
CA GLU A 319 3.04 9.83 -2.40
C GLU A 319 2.94 9.29 -3.83
N GLU A 320 3.59 9.96 -4.77
CA GLU A 320 3.66 9.47 -6.15
C GLU A 320 4.41 8.13 -6.19
N ASN A 321 3.79 7.12 -6.80
CA ASN A 321 4.42 5.82 -7.04
C ASN A 321 4.07 5.33 -8.44
N GLY A 322 5.06 5.37 -9.32
CA GLY A 322 4.89 4.99 -10.72
C GLY A 322 3.87 5.87 -11.45
N SER A 323 2.79 5.27 -11.97
CA SER A 323 1.67 6.00 -12.57
C SER A 323 0.56 6.41 -11.58
N GLY A 324 0.61 5.89 -10.35
CA GLY A 324 -0.40 6.06 -9.30
C GLY A 324 0.11 6.77 -8.05
N TRP A 325 -0.57 6.51 -6.94
CA TRP A 325 -0.18 6.94 -5.61
C TRP A 325 -0.10 5.75 -4.66
N ILE A 326 0.77 5.84 -3.67
CA ILE A 326 0.71 5.02 -2.46
C ILE A 326 0.42 5.94 -1.27
N THR A 327 -0.17 5.38 -0.22
CA THR A 327 -0.28 6.06 1.06
C THR A 327 0.46 5.23 2.10
N GLU A 328 1.43 5.81 2.79
CA GLU A 328 1.84 5.30 4.09
C GLU A 328 0.72 5.69 5.07
N ALA A 329 -0.20 4.79 5.36
CA ALA A 329 -1.32 5.11 6.23
C ALA A 329 -0.84 5.30 7.67
N GLU A 330 -0.49 6.54 8.05
CA GLU A 330 -0.78 7.00 9.40
C GLU A 330 -2.31 7.13 9.48
N GLU A 331 -2.98 6.32 10.33
CA GLU A 331 -4.40 6.49 10.60
C GLU A 331 -4.63 7.82 11.32
N MET A 332 -4.69 8.92 10.58
CA MET A 332 -5.00 10.24 11.11
C MET A 332 -6.43 10.62 10.76
N GLU A 333 -7.17 10.96 11.81
CA GLU A 333 -8.62 11.19 11.79
C GLU A 333 -8.88 12.69 11.84
N LEU A 334 -9.39 13.29 10.75
CA LEU A 334 -9.78 14.71 10.75
C LEU A 334 -11.01 14.94 11.65
N LEU A 335 -11.94 13.99 11.64
CA LEU A 335 -13.16 14.04 12.43
C LEU A 335 -13.61 12.62 12.75
N GLN A 336 -13.91 12.33 14.00
CA GLN A 336 -14.62 11.12 14.43
C GLN A 336 -15.81 11.52 15.29
N SER A 337 -16.91 10.78 15.19
CA SER A 337 -18.07 10.92 16.07
C SER A 337 -18.32 9.63 16.85
N THR A 338 -18.63 9.78 18.14
CA THR A 338 -19.18 8.68 18.96
C THR A 338 -20.69 8.49 18.76
N ASP A 339 -21.36 9.44 18.10
CA ASP A 339 -22.75 9.29 17.69
C ASP A 339 -22.84 8.43 16.44
N THR A 340 -23.44 7.25 16.62
CA THR A 340 -23.66 6.31 15.52
C THR A 340 -24.69 6.80 14.50
N SER A 341 -25.40 7.91 14.73
CA SER A 341 -26.30 8.52 13.74
C SER A 341 -25.63 9.56 12.84
N PHE A 342 -24.39 9.97 13.15
CA PHE A 342 -23.58 10.83 12.30
C PHE A 342 -23.18 10.09 11.00
N ARG A 343 -23.57 10.65 9.85
CA ARG A 343 -23.39 10.06 8.52
C ARG A 343 -22.81 11.10 7.56
N PRO A 344 -21.49 11.30 7.54
CA PRO A 344 -20.89 12.21 6.56
C PRO A 344 -21.05 11.63 5.16
N VAL A 345 -21.65 12.39 4.25
CA VAL A 345 -21.95 11.96 2.87
C VAL A 345 -21.41 12.90 1.80
N SER A 346 -21.07 14.14 2.13
CA SER A 346 -20.42 15.08 1.20
C SER A 346 -19.49 16.01 1.97
N MET A 347 -18.45 16.53 1.32
CA MET A 347 -17.53 17.50 1.92
C MET A 347 -16.96 18.43 0.86
N GLU A 348 -16.59 19.64 1.26
CA GLU A 348 -15.95 20.62 0.37
C GLU A 348 -15.20 21.68 1.20
N ILE A 349 -14.13 22.27 0.63
CA ILE A 349 -13.53 23.50 1.17
C ILE A 349 -14.40 24.70 0.80
N GLY A 350 -14.87 25.43 1.81
CA GLY A 350 -15.68 26.63 1.62
C GLY A 350 -14.87 27.87 1.20
N PRO A 351 -15.56 28.96 0.82
CA PRO A 351 -14.94 30.19 0.34
C PRO A 351 -14.08 30.91 1.40
N ASP A 352 -14.36 30.65 2.67
CA ASP A 352 -13.60 31.10 3.83
C ASP A 352 -12.39 30.20 4.17
N GLY A 353 -12.15 29.17 3.37
CA GLY A 353 -11.09 28.18 3.57
C GLY A 353 -11.40 27.13 4.65
N ALA A 354 -12.56 27.18 5.30
CA ALA A 354 -12.98 26.16 6.26
C ALA A 354 -13.42 24.87 5.55
N PHE A 355 -13.38 23.74 6.26
CA PHE A 355 -13.80 22.45 5.73
C PHE A 355 -15.26 22.18 6.12
N TYR A 356 -16.15 22.04 5.13
CA TYR A 356 -17.58 21.80 5.36
C TYR A 356 -17.91 20.34 5.17
N VAL A 357 -18.82 19.81 6.00
CA VAL A 357 -19.23 18.40 6.00
C VAL A 357 -20.74 18.30 6.04
N LEU A 358 -21.31 17.57 5.08
CA LEU A 358 -22.72 17.28 5.01
C LEU A 358 -23.02 16.00 5.78
N ASP A 359 -23.87 16.10 6.78
CA ASP A 359 -24.28 15.01 7.65
C ASP A 359 -25.73 14.63 7.38
N TRP A 360 -25.91 13.40 6.91
CA TRP A 360 -27.21 12.82 6.61
C TRP A 360 -28.02 12.48 7.88
N ALA A 361 -27.37 12.48 9.06
CA ALA A 361 -27.97 12.37 10.39
C ALA A 361 -29.00 11.22 10.54
N ASN A 362 -28.64 10.01 10.09
CA ASN A 362 -29.57 8.89 9.99
C ASN A 362 -29.13 7.66 10.80
N PRO A 363 -29.99 7.10 11.68
CA PRO A 363 -29.69 5.87 12.41
C PRO A 363 -29.63 4.65 11.48
N ILE A 364 -30.32 4.66 10.33
CA ILE A 364 -30.37 3.53 9.39
C ILE A 364 -29.90 3.93 7.99
N VAL A 365 -28.78 3.35 7.56
CA VAL A 365 -28.25 3.52 6.20
C VAL A 365 -28.48 2.29 5.32
N GLY A 366 -28.47 1.07 5.90
CA GLY A 366 -28.57 -0.17 5.14
C GLY A 366 -29.98 -0.50 4.63
N HIS A 367 -30.04 -1.13 3.46
CA HIS A 367 -31.28 -1.55 2.79
C HIS A 367 -31.46 -3.07 2.71
N MET A 368 -30.37 -3.82 2.95
CA MET A 368 -30.42 -5.28 3.06
C MET A 368 -30.68 -5.74 4.50
N GLN A 369 -30.20 -4.97 5.48
CA GLN A 369 -30.30 -5.29 6.91
C GLN A 369 -31.66 -4.86 7.50
N PHE A 370 -32.25 -3.81 6.95
CA PHE A 370 -33.50 -3.21 7.41
C PHE A 370 -34.45 -3.02 6.24
N ASN A 371 -35.75 -3.06 6.53
CA ASN A 371 -36.76 -2.79 5.51
C ASN A 371 -36.58 -1.35 4.98
N VAL A 372 -36.79 -1.12 3.68
CA VAL A 372 -36.79 0.23 3.10
C VAL A 372 -37.85 1.14 3.73
N ARG A 373 -38.89 0.56 4.36
CA ARG A 373 -39.95 1.24 5.13
C ARG A 373 -39.83 1.02 6.64
N ASP A 374 -38.63 0.72 7.16
CA ASP A 374 -38.42 0.65 8.61
C ASP A 374 -38.77 2.01 9.23
N PRO A 375 -39.65 2.07 10.25
CA PRO A 375 -40.11 3.34 10.83
C PRO A 375 -39.01 4.12 11.57
N ARG A 376 -37.85 3.50 11.81
CA ARG A 376 -36.68 4.16 12.40
C ARG A 376 -35.81 4.86 11.35
N ARG A 377 -36.09 4.69 10.05
CA ARG A 377 -35.42 5.44 8.99
C ARG A 377 -35.85 6.90 9.12
N ASP A 378 -34.88 7.76 9.39
CA ASP A 378 -35.15 9.18 9.59
C ASP A 378 -35.40 9.88 8.25
N HIS A 379 -36.35 10.81 8.24
CA HIS A 379 -36.78 11.59 7.08
C HIS A 379 -36.81 13.11 7.35
N ASP A 380 -36.34 13.54 8.53
CA ASP A 380 -36.58 14.88 9.07
C ASP A 380 -35.30 15.61 9.50
N HIS A 381 -34.16 14.90 9.66
CA HIS A 381 -32.90 15.47 10.16
C HIS A 381 -31.82 15.62 9.08
N GLY A 382 -30.92 16.59 9.26
CA GLY A 382 -29.86 16.86 8.31
C GLY A 382 -29.05 18.09 8.70
N ARG A 383 -27.72 18.00 8.58
CA ARG A 383 -26.82 19.03 9.12
C ARG A 383 -25.68 19.37 8.18
N VAL A 384 -25.21 20.60 8.31
CA VAL A 384 -23.94 21.06 7.75
C VAL A 384 -23.03 21.44 8.92
N TRP A 385 -21.87 20.81 8.98
CA TRP A 385 -20.82 21.10 9.94
C TRP A 385 -19.70 21.88 9.27
N ARG A 386 -19.10 22.81 10.00
CA ARG A 386 -17.98 23.63 9.54
C ARG A 386 -16.80 23.45 10.48
N ILE A 387 -15.65 23.06 9.93
CA ILE A 387 -14.41 22.79 10.65
C ILE A 387 -13.39 23.88 10.33
N THR A 388 -12.81 24.49 11.36
CA THR A 388 -11.84 25.59 11.27
C THR A 388 -10.57 25.28 12.04
N TYR A 389 -9.52 26.09 11.81
CA TYR A 389 -8.26 26.06 12.55
C TYR A 389 -7.97 27.47 13.11
N PRO A 390 -8.51 27.84 14.30
CA PRO A 390 -8.59 29.23 14.77
C PRO A 390 -7.27 29.99 14.91
N SER A 391 -6.15 29.27 15.04
CA SER A 391 -4.82 29.91 15.11
C SER A 391 -4.37 30.52 13.76
N ARG A 392 -5.08 30.22 12.67
CA ARG A 392 -4.85 30.75 11.32
C ARG A 392 -6.05 31.58 10.86
N PRO A 393 -5.84 32.68 10.11
CA PRO A 393 -6.94 33.49 9.61
C PRO A 393 -7.79 32.70 8.61
N LEU A 394 -9.09 32.98 8.57
CA LEU A 394 -9.96 32.51 7.49
C LEU A 394 -9.49 33.12 6.15
N SER A 395 -9.63 32.36 5.07
CA SER A 395 -9.40 32.85 3.72
C SER A 395 -10.41 33.93 3.38
N LYS A 396 -9.98 34.91 2.58
CA LYS A 396 -10.88 35.95 2.04
C LYS A 396 -11.19 35.58 0.59
N PRO A 397 -12.40 35.11 0.29
CA PRO A 397 -12.72 34.74 -1.08
C PRO A 397 -12.66 35.98 -1.97
N PRO A 398 -12.05 35.90 -3.17
CA PRO A 398 -12.16 36.99 -4.13
C PRO A 398 -13.62 37.08 -4.63
N PHE A 399 -14.00 38.27 -5.10
CA PHE A 399 -15.28 38.46 -5.74
C PHE A 399 -15.25 37.82 -7.13
N ILE A 400 -16.06 36.78 -7.35
CA ILE A 400 -16.13 36.02 -8.61
C ILE A 400 -17.45 36.30 -9.33
N ALA A 401 -18.58 36.28 -8.63
CA ALA A 401 -19.89 36.61 -9.21
C ALA A 401 -19.82 37.98 -9.93
N ASP A 402 -20.23 38.06 -11.20
CA ASP A 402 -20.22 39.28 -12.02
C ASP A 402 -18.85 39.98 -12.16
N ALA A 403 -17.75 39.34 -11.79
CA ALA A 403 -16.43 39.94 -11.89
C ALA A 403 -16.00 40.13 -13.36
N PRO A 404 -15.30 41.23 -13.69
CA PRO A 404 -14.80 41.42 -15.05
C PRO A 404 -13.75 40.36 -15.41
N VAL A 405 -13.66 40.02 -16.70
CA VAL A 405 -12.75 38.98 -17.23
C VAL A 405 -11.33 39.07 -16.66
N ASN A 406 -10.72 40.26 -16.63
CA ASN A 406 -9.36 40.42 -16.10
C ASN A 406 -9.23 40.07 -14.61
N GLN A 407 -10.27 40.32 -13.81
CA GLN A 407 -10.28 39.93 -12.40
C GLN A 407 -10.47 38.41 -12.24
N LEU A 408 -11.30 37.79 -13.07
CA LEU A 408 -11.46 36.33 -13.11
C LEU A 408 -10.15 35.64 -13.51
N LEU A 409 -9.41 36.20 -14.47
CA LEU A 409 -8.09 35.69 -14.87
C LEU A 409 -7.08 35.74 -13.71
N GLU A 410 -7.07 36.81 -12.92
CA GLU A 410 -6.23 36.86 -11.70
C GLU A 410 -6.67 35.85 -10.64
N CYS A 411 -7.95 35.49 -10.57
CA CYS A 411 -8.42 34.43 -9.67
C CYS A 411 -7.89 33.04 -10.04
N LEU A 412 -7.41 32.83 -11.28
CA LEU A 412 -6.72 31.58 -11.67
C LEU A 412 -5.36 31.41 -10.98
N LYS A 413 -4.82 32.45 -10.33
CA LYS A 413 -3.61 32.37 -9.51
C LYS A 413 -3.88 32.07 -8.03
N ALA A 414 -5.14 31.96 -7.62
CA ALA A 414 -5.50 31.73 -6.23
C ALA A 414 -4.93 30.40 -5.71
N TYR A 415 -4.60 30.33 -4.41
CA TYR A 415 -4.06 29.11 -3.79
C TYR A 415 -5.13 28.02 -3.68
N GLU A 416 -6.35 28.39 -3.31
CA GLU A 416 -7.51 27.51 -3.14
C GLU A 416 -8.01 26.96 -4.48
N ASN A 417 -8.15 25.64 -4.58
CA ASN A 417 -8.63 24.96 -5.78
C ASN A 417 -10.03 25.44 -6.20
N ARG A 418 -10.91 25.70 -5.22
CA ARG A 418 -12.30 26.08 -5.47
C ARG A 418 -12.41 27.46 -6.10
N THR A 419 -11.63 28.43 -5.62
CA THR A 419 -11.54 29.77 -6.20
C THR A 419 -11.17 29.72 -7.68
N ARG A 420 -10.13 28.94 -8.03
CA ARG A 420 -9.73 28.76 -9.43
C ARG A 420 -10.82 28.08 -10.24
N SER A 421 -11.45 27.03 -9.71
CA SER A 421 -12.49 26.27 -10.43
C SER A 421 -13.74 27.12 -10.72
N LEU A 422 -14.19 27.93 -9.75
CA LEU A 422 -15.32 28.86 -9.95
C LEU A 422 -14.97 29.97 -10.94
N ALA A 423 -13.77 30.57 -10.85
CA ALA A 423 -13.33 31.57 -11.81
C ALA A 423 -13.17 31.00 -13.22
N ARG A 424 -12.61 29.79 -13.34
CA ARG A 424 -12.48 29.05 -14.60
C ARG A 424 -13.84 28.80 -15.21
N ARG A 425 -14.82 28.35 -14.42
CA ARG A 425 -16.20 28.13 -14.90
C ARG A 425 -16.83 29.41 -15.42
N ALA A 426 -16.73 30.50 -14.66
CA ALA A 426 -17.25 31.81 -15.08
C ALA A 426 -16.61 32.30 -16.39
N LEU A 427 -15.31 32.07 -16.59
CA LEU A 427 -14.61 32.38 -17.84
C LEU A 427 -15.06 31.48 -19.00
N GLN A 428 -15.28 30.18 -18.76
CA GLN A 428 -15.73 29.21 -19.77
C GLN A 428 -17.20 29.44 -20.19
N GLU A 429 -18.03 30.04 -19.33
CA GLU A 429 -19.40 30.47 -19.65
C GLU A 429 -19.46 31.86 -20.29
N GLY A 430 -18.37 32.62 -20.23
CA GLY A 430 -18.27 33.97 -20.79
C GLY A 430 -18.21 34.02 -22.32
N ASP A 431 -18.32 35.23 -22.89
CA ASP A 431 -18.17 35.44 -24.34
C ASP A 431 -16.71 35.18 -24.77
N PRO A 432 -16.43 34.16 -25.62
CA PRO A 432 -15.08 33.86 -26.09
C PRO A 432 -14.39 35.07 -26.75
N LYS A 433 -15.14 35.99 -27.35
CA LYS A 433 -14.60 37.20 -28.00
C LYS A 433 -14.03 38.21 -27.01
N LEU A 434 -14.44 38.14 -25.75
CA LEU A 434 -13.89 38.95 -24.66
C LEU A 434 -12.81 38.18 -23.90
N VAL A 435 -13.04 36.89 -23.65
CA VAL A 435 -12.16 36.06 -22.83
C VAL A 435 -10.83 35.75 -23.53
N LEU A 436 -10.86 35.26 -24.78
CA LEU A 436 -9.63 34.80 -25.46
C LEU A 436 -8.61 35.92 -25.67
N PRO A 437 -8.97 37.15 -26.09
CA PRO A 437 -7.99 38.25 -26.20
C PRO A 437 -7.41 38.67 -24.85
N ALA A 438 -8.23 38.68 -23.79
CA ALA A 438 -7.77 39.01 -22.45
C ALA A 438 -6.85 37.92 -21.87
N LEU A 439 -7.16 36.64 -22.12
CA LEU A 439 -6.34 35.50 -21.74
C LEU A 439 -4.97 35.54 -22.42
N ALA A 440 -4.91 35.87 -23.72
CA ALA A 440 -3.65 36.03 -24.44
C ALA A 440 -2.79 37.14 -23.81
N GLN A 441 -3.38 38.29 -23.49
CA GLN A 441 -2.68 39.38 -22.81
C GLN A 441 -2.21 38.97 -21.39
N TRP A 442 -3.01 38.20 -20.67
CA TRP A 442 -2.67 37.69 -19.35
C TRP A 442 -1.49 36.70 -19.41
N LEU A 443 -1.49 35.80 -20.39
CA LEU A 443 -0.39 34.86 -20.66
C LEU A 443 0.93 35.59 -20.98
N GLU A 444 0.89 36.67 -21.76
CA GLU A 444 2.08 37.51 -22.03
C GLU A 444 2.62 38.23 -20.79
N GLY A 445 1.76 38.43 -19.78
CA GLY A 445 2.11 39.11 -18.53
C GLY A 445 2.50 38.18 -17.38
N LEU A 446 2.53 36.85 -17.60
CA LEU A 446 2.98 35.90 -16.58
C LEU A 446 4.49 36.03 -16.34
N ASP A 447 4.88 35.88 -15.08
CA ASP A 447 6.29 35.84 -14.68
C ASP A 447 6.81 34.42 -14.86
N GLU A 448 7.81 34.23 -15.73
CA GLU A 448 8.42 32.92 -16.01
C GLU A 448 9.23 32.39 -14.82
N ASP A 449 9.62 33.27 -13.88
CA ASP A 449 10.33 32.90 -12.66
C ASP A 449 9.37 32.54 -11.50
N ASP A 450 8.05 32.64 -11.71
CA ASP A 450 7.05 32.24 -10.70
C ASP A 450 7.06 30.71 -10.52
N PRO A 451 7.18 30.18 -9.28
CA PRO A 451 7.13 28.73 -9.04
C PRO A 451 5.81 28.06 -9.48
N GLU A 452 4.75 28.83 -9.70
CA GLU A 452 3.44 28.36 -10.18
C GLU A 452 3.22 28.61 -11.69
N TYR A 453 4.25 29.06 -12.42
CA TYR A 453 4.16 29.39 -13.84
C TYR A 453 3.56 28.26 -14.69
N GLU A 454 4.05 27.02 -14.55
CA GLU A 454 3.53 25.87 -15.28
C GLU A 454 2.06 25.60 -14.98
N HIS A 455 1.63 25.81 -13.72
CA HIS A 455 0.23 25.65 -13.34
C HIS A 455 -0.65 26.73 -13.97
N HIS A 456 -0.17 27.98 -14.05
CA HIS A 456 -0.86 29.06 -14.75
C HIS A 456 -1.02 28.80 -16.26
N LEU A 457 -0.02 28.17 -16.91
CA LEU A 457 -0.15 27.74 -18.30
C LEU A 457 -1.23 26.66 -18.47
N VAL A 458 -1.33 25.72 -17.53
CA VAL A 458 -2.36 24.68 -17.53
C VAL A 458 -3.76 25.28 -17.31
N GLU A 459 -3.91 26.24 -16.37
CA GLU A 459 -5.18 26.94 -16.16
C GLU A 459 -5.63 27.66 -17.44
N ALA A 460 -4.73 28.35 -18.14
CA ALA A 460 -5.04 28.95 -19.43
C ALA A 460 -5.43 27.92 -20.51
N LEU A 461 -4.73 26.79 -20.57
CA LEU A 461 -5.05 25.70 -21.50
C LEU A 461 -6.47 25.16 -21.27
N TRP A 462 -6.89 25.05 -20.01
CA TRP A 462 -8.24 24.61 -19.66
C TRP A 462 -9.32 25.66 -19.99
N ILE A 463 -9.02 26.96 -19.95
CA ILE A 463 -9.93 27.98 -20.48
C ILE A 463 -10.15 27.78 -21.99
N HIS A 464 -9.06 27.60 -22.74
CA HIS A 464 -9.12 27.28 -24.16
C HIS A 464 -9.96 26.01 -24.44
N GLN A 465 -9.76 24.96 -23.64
CA GLN A 465 -10.51 23.70 -23.74
C GLN A 465 -12.01 23.87 -23.48
N GLY A 466 -12.38 24.57 -22.41
CA GLY A 466 -13.77 24.82 -22.09
C GLY A 466 -14.48 25.69 -23.12
N LEU A 467 -13.76 26.62 -23.76
CA LEU A 467 -14.28 27.49 -24.83
C LEU A 467 -14.26 26.87 -26.23
N ASN A 468 -13.88 25.59 -26.38
CA ASN A 468 -13.71 24.91 -27.68
C ASN A 468 -12.75 25.62 -28.64
N HIS A 469 -11.68 26.21 -28.11
CA HIS A 469 -10.68 26.88 -28.91
C HIS A 469 -9.32 26.22 -28.74
N VAL A 470 -8.88 25.46 -29.75
CA VAL A 470 -7.55 24.84 -29.75
C VAL A 470 -6.47 25.92 -29.89
N ASP A 471 -5.54 25.95 -28.93
CA ASP A 471 -4.30 26.73 -29.03
C ASP A 471 -3.11 25.76 -29.03
N GLU A 472 -2.66 25.38 -30.23
CA GLU A 472 -1.56 24.43 -30.42
C GLU A 472 -0.24 24.95 -29.84
N SER A 473 -0.02 26.27 -29.86
CA SER A 473 1.20 26.86 -29.32
C SER A 473 1.26 26.77 -27.80
N LEU A 474 0.14 27.02 -27.12
CA LEU A 474 0.04 26.85 -25.68
C LEU A 474 0.08 25.37 -25.30
N LEU A 475 -0.60 24.50 -26.06
CA LEU A 475 -0.55 23.06 -25.86
C LEU A 475 0.88 22.53 -25.93
N GLU A 476 1.66 22.94 -26.93
CA GLU A 476 3.06 22.50 -27.07
C GLU A 476 3.94 23.00 -25.92
N ARG A 477 3.71 24.23 -25.42
CA ARG A 477 4.39 24.74 -24.23
C ARG A 477 4.10 23.88 -23.00
N VAL A 478 2.84 23.52 -22.77
CA VAL A 478 2.42 22.67 -21.65
C VAL A 478 2.96 21.24 -21.77
N LEU A 479 2.90 20.64 -22.96
CA LEU A 479 3.43 19.30 -23.24
C LEU A 479 4.97 19.23 -23.16
N SER A 480 5.66 20.36 -23.25
CA SER A 480 7.12 20.46 -23.13
C SER A 480 7.61 20.89 -21.75
N SER A 481 6.69 21.08 -20.79
CA SER A 481 7.02 21.50 -19.43
C SER A 481 7.95 20.50 -18.72
N GLU A 482 8.87 20.99 -17.88
CA GLU A 482 9.68 20.12 -17.01
C GLU A 482 8.82 19.42 -15.95
N ASN A 483 7.70 20.04 -15.55
CA ASN A 483 6.76 19.48 -14.59
C ASN A 483 5.91 18.36 -15.24
N PRO A 484 6.03 17.09 -14.80
CA PRO A 484 5.26 15.99 -15.37
C PRO A 484 3.75 16.15 -15.20
N ASN A 485 3.30 16.78 -14.11
CA ASN A 485 1.88 17.02 -13.88
C ASN A 485 1.27 18.00 -14.89
N ALA A 486 2.05 19.00 -15.34
CA ALA A 486 1.64 19.89 -16.42
C ALA A 486 1.57 19.15 -17.76
N ARG A 487 2.57 18.33 -18.10
CA ARG A 487 2.56 17.51 -19.32
C ARG A 487 1.34 16.56 -19.35
N MET A 488 1.04 15.90 -18.22
CA MET A 488 -0.14 15.04 -18.08
C MET A 488 -1.45 15.81 -18.31
N ALA A 489 -1.58 17.03 -17.77
CA ALA A 489 -2.74 17.89 -18.02
C ALA A 489 -2.86 18.28 -19.51
N GLY A 490 -1.73 18.60 -20.15
CA GLY A 490 -1.65 18.83 -21.60
C GLY A 490 -2.10 17.62 -22.42
N MET A 491 -1.67 16.41 -22.04
CA MET A 491 -2.07 15.17 -22.72
C MET A 491 -3.56 14.87 -22.54
N ARG A 492 -4.14 15.16 -21.37
CA ARG A 492 -5.59 15.09 -21.14
C ARG A 492 -6.35 16.09 -22.02
N ALA A 493 -5.82 17.28 -22.26
CA ALA A 493 -6.41 18.24 -23.18
C ALA A 493 -6.31 17.76 -24.63
N LEU A 494 -5.12 17.33 -25.06
CA LEU A 494 -4.85 16.75 -26.38
C LEU A 494 -5.81 15.59 -26.69
N ARG A 495 -6.08 14.69 -25.74
CA ARG A 495 -7.02 13.56 -25.90
C ARG A 495 -8.38 13.97 -26.47
N TRP A 496 -8.88 15.14 -26.06
CA TRP A 496 -10.17 15.65 -26.51
C TRP A 496 -10.09 16.54 -27.76
N TRP A 497 -8.88 16.89 -28.19
CA TRP A 497 -8.59 17.68 -29.40
C TRP A 497 -7.95 16.86 -30.52
N LEU A 498 -7.85 15.53 -30.38
CA LEU A 498 -7.16 14.67 -31.35
C LEU A 498 -7.69 14.81 -32.79
N ASN A 499 -8.97 15.18 -32.96
CA ASN A 499 -9.58 15.42 -34.27
C ASN A 499 -9.49 16.87 -34.75
N ASP A 500 -9.10 17.79 -33.88
CA ASP A 500 -9.06 19.24 -34.12
C ASP A 500 -7.63 19.77 -34.31
N ILE A 501 -6.62 18.95 -34.06
CA ILE A 501 -5.20 19.24 -34.27
C ILE A 501 -4.73 18.68 -35.61
N ASP A 502 -3.95 19.46 -36.36
CA ASP A 502 -3.49 19.10 -37.70
C ASP A 502 -2.60 17.84 -37.72
N ASP A 503 -1.68 17.72 -36.75
CA ASP A 503 -0.76 16.58 -36.62
C ASP A 503 -0.50 16.20 -35.14
N PRO A 504 -1.35 15.35 -34.52
CA PRO A 504 -1.19 14.99 -33.11
C PRO A 504 -0.05 13.96 -32.87
N TRP A 505 0.48 13.34 -33.91
CA TRP A 505 1.37 12.17 -33.81
C TRP A 505 2.70 12.46 -33.10
N PRO A 506 3.40 13.58 -33.36
CA PRO A 506 4.65 13.89 -32.65
C PRO A 506 4.45 14.04 -31.14
N HIS A 507 3.32 14.60 -30.72
CA HIS A 507 2.99 14.75 -29.30
C HIS A 507 2.74 13.39 -28.63
N LEU A 508 2.03 12.50 -29.33
CA LEU A 508 1.73 11.14 -28.85
C LEU A 508 2.99 10.26 -28.81
N GLU A 509 3.87 10.35 -29.81
CA GLU A 509 5.16 9.64 -29.82
C GLU A 509 6.06 10.10 -28.67
N ARG A 510 6.17 11.43 -28.45
CA ARG A 510 6.90 11.98 -27.30
C ARG A 510 6.30 11.53 -25.97
N GLY A 511 4.97 11.54 -25.85
CA GLY A 511 4.28 11.18 -24.62
C GLY A 511 4.40 9.70 -24.24
N VAL A 512 4.38 8.78 -25.21
CA VAL A 512 4.48 7.35 -24.93
C VAL A 512 5.90 6.91 -24.54
N LEU A 513 6.90 7.71 -24.92
CA LEU A 513 8.31 7.54 -24.54
C LEU A 513 8.73 8.39 -23.33
N ASP A 514 7.82 9.18 -22.73
CA ASP A 514 8.13 10.07 -21.60
C ASP A 514 8.72 9.27 -20.43
N PRO A 515 9.77 9.76 -19.74
CA PRO A 515 10.34 9.08 -18.59
C PRO A 515 9.35 8.93 -17.42
N HIS A 516 8.38 9.85 -17.29
CA HIS A 516 7.37 9.82 -16.24
C HIS A 516 6.23 8.85 -16.60
N GLN A 517 6.02 7.84 -15.76
CA GLN A 517 5.08 6.75 -16.05
C GLN A 517 3.62 7.22 -16.15
N GLY A 518 3.21 8.19 -15.34
CA GLY A 518 1.88 8.81 -15.45
C GLY A 518 1.63 9.50 -16.80
N MET A 519 2.67 10.08 -17.41
CA MET A 519 2.56 10.71 -18.73
C MET A 519 2.42 9.65 -19.84
N ARG A 520 3.17 8.56 -19.74
CA ARG A 520 2.98 7.40 -20.63
C ARG A 520 1.57 6.83 -20.52
N LEU A 521 1.03 6.69 -19.31
CA LEU A 521 -0.33 6.24 -19.05
C LEU A 521 -1.37 7.15 -19.74
N GLU A 522 -1.32 8.47 -19.53
CA GLU A 522 -2.25 9.42 -20.17
C GLU A 522 -2.17 9.34 -21.70
N THR A 523 -0.96 9.16 -22.23
CA THR A 523 -0.74 9.03 -23.68
C THR A 523 -1.32 7.74 -24.23
N VAL A 524 -1.12 6.61 -23.54
CA VAL A 524 -1.73 5.33 -23.92
C VAL A 524 -3.25 5.44 -23.94
N VAL A 525 -3.86 6.05 -22.92
CA VAL A 525 -5.31 6.30 -22.90
C VAL A 525 -5.76 7.19 -24.07
N ALA A 526 -4.99 8.24 -24.40
CA ALA A 526 -5.28 9.11 -25.54
C ALA A 526 -5.23 8.35 -26.88
N LEU A 527 -4.21 7.50 -27.08
CA LEU A 527 -4.08 6.65 -28.28
C LEU A 527 -5.29 5.72 -28.48
N GLY A 528 -5.92 5.24 -27.40
CA GLY A 528 -7.14 4.45 -27.47
C GLY A 528 -8.35 5.19 -28.07
N HIS A 529 -8.33 6.52 -28.10
CA HIS A 529 -9.39 7.34 -28.70
C HIS A 529 -9.14 7.63 -30.19
N LEU A 530 -7.99 7.20 -30.74
CA LEU A 530 -7.64 7.32 -32.16
C LEU A 530 -7.59 5.94 -32.81
N PRO A 531 -8.67 5.50 -33.49
CA PRO A 531 -8.70 4.21 -34.19
C PRO A 531 -7.84 4.22 -35.47
N ASP A 532 -6.52 4.05 -35.31
CA ASP A 532 -5.52 4.05 -36.38
C ASP A 532 -4.45 2.97 -36.11
N ILE A 533 -3.83 2.44 -37.17
CA ILE A 533 -2.72 1.47 -37.05
C ILE A 533 -1.53 2.09 -36.30
N ARG A 534 -1.24 3.38 -36.51
CA ARG A 534 -0.17 4.11 -35.82
C ARG A 534 -0.43 4.18 -34.32
N SER A 535 -1.70 4.26 -33.91
CA SER A 535 -2.04 4.23 -32.49
C SER A 535 -1.66 2.88 -31.87
N ALA A 536 -1.93 1.79 -32.58
CA ALA A 536 -1.51 0.46 -32.15
C ALA A 536 0.03 0.41 -32.03
N GLU A 537 0.77 0.84 -33.06
CA GLU A 537 2.24 0.89 -33.06
C GLU A 537 2.81 1.69 -31.88
N LEU A 538 2.32 2.91 -31.65
CA LEU A 538 2.77 3.77 -30.55
C LEU A 538 2.45 3.20 -29.18
N VAL A 539 1.26 2.62 -28.98
CA VAL A 539 0.93 1.92 -27.71
C VAL A 539 1.97 0.82 -27.46
N GLY A 540 2.36 0.08 -28.50
CA GLY A 540 3.45 -0.90 -28.43
C GLY A 540 4.76 -0.36 -27.86
N LEU A 541 5.12 0.88 -28.15
CA LEU A 541 6.35 1.52 -27.64
C LEU A 541 6.33 1.76 -26.13
N ALA A 542 5.15 1.85 -25.49
CA ALA A 542 5.04 2.05 -24.04
C ALA A 542 5.74 0.94 -23.24
N THR A 543 5.79 -0.28 -23.80
CA THR A 543 6.42 -1.45 -23.18
C THR A 543 7.96 -1.47 -23.30
N SER A 544 8.56 -0.48 -23.98
CA SER A 544 10.02 -0.27 -23.97
C SER A 544 10.55 0.14 -22.58
N GLN A 545 9.66 0.59 -21.69
CA GLN A 545 9.94 0.97 -20.31
C GLN A 545 9.01 0.20 -19.35
N PRO A 546 9.40 0.02 -18.07
CA PRO A 546 8.54 -0.64 -17.08
C PRO A 546 7.16 0.01 -16.93
N MET A 547 6.16 -0.83 -16.68
CA MET A 547 4.77 -0.46 -16.37
C MET A 547 4.39 -1.06 -15.02
N ASP A 548 3.78 -0.27 -14.14
CA ASP A 548 3.16 -0.80 -12.92
C ASP A 548 1.84 -1.52 -13.25
N ALA A 549 1.30 -2.27 -12.29
CA ALA A 549 0.11 -3.11 -12.49
C ALA A 549 -1.15 -2.32 -12.87
N ASP A 550 -1.31 -1.09 -12.35
CA ASP A 550 -2.48 -0.26 -12.63
C ASP A 550 -2.38 0.33 -14.06
N PHE A 551 -1.17 0.72 -14.50
CA PHE A 551 -0.88 1.11 -15.88
C PHE A 551 -1.14 -0.06 -16.84
N GLU A 552 -0.67 -1.28 -16.53
CA GLU A 552 -0.93 -2.46 -17.37
C GLU A 552 -2.43 -2.66 -17.64
N THR A 553 -3.30 -2.28 -16.71
CA THR A 553 -4.75 -2.39 -16.89
C THR A 553 -5.27 -1.45 -17.99
N ALA A 554 -4.95 -0.15 -17.90
CA ALA A 554 -5.32 0.82 -18.94
C ALA A 554 -4.69 0.49 -20.30
N PHE A 555 -3.44 0.00 -20.30
CA PHE A 555 -2.74 -0.48 -21.49
C PHE A 555 -3.50 -1.63 -22.18
N ASN A 556 -3.88 -2.66 -21.42
CA ASN A 556 -4.59 -3.82 -21.98
C ASN A 556 -5.99 -3.45 -22.52
N ARG A 557 -6.70 -2.52 -21.86
CA ARG A 557 -7.98 -2.00 -22.37
C ARG A 557 -7.79 -1.27 -23.70
N THR A 558 -6.80 -0.39 -23.76
CA THR A 558 -6.45 0.37 -24.95
C THR A 558 -6.10 -0.57 -26.11
N LEU A 559 -5.24 -1.55 -25.85
CA LEU A 559 -4.83 -2.53 -26.84
C LEU A 559 -6.01 -3.35 -27.39
N THR A 560 -6.93 -3.76 -26.50
CA THR A 560 -8.13 -4.50 -26.89
C THR A 560 -8.99 -3.70 -27.86
N ALA A 561 -9.15 -2.40 -27.60
CA ALA A 561 -9.91 -1.52 -28.47
C ALA A 561 -9.24 -1.27 -29.82
N LEU A 562 -7.90 -1.22 -29.87
CA LEU A 562 -7.14 -0.99 -31.10
C LEU A 562 -6.95 -2.25 -31.96
N ARG A 563 -7.21 -3.46 -31.41
CA ARG A 563 -7.06 -4.74 -32.12
C ARG A 563 -7.69 -4.79 -33.53
N PRO A 564 -8.87 -4.22 -33.82
CA PRO A 564 -9.43 -4.22 -35.17
C PRO A 564 -8.63 -3.40 -36.20
N TRP A 565 -7.81 -2.46 -35.73
CA TRP A 565 -7.04 -1.52 -36.56
C TRP A 565 -5.60 -2.00 -36.81
N GLY A 566 -5.17 -3.00 -36.05
CA GLY A 566 -3.96 -3.78 -36.26
C GLY A 566 -3.40 -4.33 -34.96
N THR A 567 -2.41 -5.20 -35.09
CA THR A 567 -1.56 -5.57 -33.96
C THR A 567 -0.44 -4.53 -33.88
N PRO A 568 -0.11 -3.98 -32.69
CA PRO A 568 1.03 -3.10 -32.55
C PRO A 568 2.29 -3.70 -33.21
N MET A 569 3.12 -2.87 -33.85
CA MET A 569 4.41 -3.30 -34.40
C MET A 569 5.48 -2.31 -33.93
N GLY A 570 6.37 -2.77 -33.05
CA GLY A 570 7.44 -1.98 -32.43
C GLY A 570 8.21 -2.85 -31.44
N GLU A 571 9.42 -2.44 -31.06
CA GLU A 571 10.34 -3.19 -30.18
C GLU A 571 9.65 -3.76 -28.93
N GLY A 572 8.84 -2.92 -28.29
CA GLY A 572 8.06 -3.31 -27.13
C GLY A 572 6.89 -4.25 -27.43
N THR A 573 6.25 -4.11 -28.60
CA THR A 573 5.25 -5.11 -29.02
C THR A 573 5.90 -6.44 -29.35
N ILE A 574 7.08 -6.43 -29.95
CA ILE A 574 7.83 -7.65 -30.19
C ILE A 574 8.11 -8.31 -28.85
N ALA A 575 8.60 -7.59 -27.84
CA ALA A 575 8.76 -8.13 -26.49
C ALA A 575 7.45 -8.71 -25.91
N TRP A 576 6.32 -8.01 -26.01
CA TRP A 576 5.02 -8.51 -25.56
C TRP A 576 4.51 -9.72 -26.36
N GLN A 577 4.61 -9.70 -27.68
CA GLN A 577 4.23 -10.80 -28.57
C GLN A 577 5.07 -12.02 -28.28
N LEU A 578 6.38 -11.84 -28.15
CA LEU A 578 7.31 -12.88 -27.77
C LEU A 578 6.90 -13.42 -26.40
N LYS A 579 6.65 -12.59 -25.38
CA LYS A 579 6.17 -13.02 -24.05
C LYS A 579 4.88 -13.86 -24.11
N GLN A 580 3.93 -13.54 -24.99
CA GLN A 580 2.70 -14.32 -25.18
C GLN A 580 2.86 -15.54 -26.10
N MET A 581 3.97 -15.63 -26.83
CA MET A 581 4.23 -16.66 -27.82
C MET A 581 4.49 -18.00 -27.12
N PRO A 582 3.95 -19.12 -27.64
CA PRO A 582 4.33 -20.45 -27.19
C PRO A 582 5.83 -20.70 -27.40
N ASP A 583 6.45 -21.44 -26.49
CA ASP A 583 7.89 -21.72 -26.54
C ASP A 583 8.32 -22.36 -27.88
N SER A 584 7.48 -23.21 -28.47
CA SER A 584 7.76 -23.84 -29.77
C SER A 584 7.99 -22.81 -30.87
N ASP A 585 7.18 -21.76 -30.89
CA ASP A 585 7.19 -20.76 -31.96
C ASP A 585 8.30 -19.74 -31.71
N LEU A 586 8.55 -19.38 -30.44
CA LEU A 586 9.67 -18.52 -30.03
C LEU A 586 11.02 -19.10 -30.46
N LEU A 587 11.17 -20.42 -30.38
CA LEU A 587 12.41 -21.13 -30.74
C LEU A 587 12.65 -21.21 -32.26
N GLU A 588 11.61 -21.09 -33.09
CA GLU A 588 11.73 -21.08 -34.56
C GLU A 588 12.16 -19.73 -35.12
N LEU A 589 12.06 -18.65 -34.34
CA LEU A 589 12.45 -17.30 -34.77
C LEU A 589 13.98 -17.16 -34.93
N GLU A 590 14.38 -16.35 -35.92
CA GLU A 590 15.78 -15.95 -36.07
C GLU A 590 16.22 -15.12 -34.86
N MET A 591 17.48 -15.30 -34.43
CA MET A 591 18.01 -14.59 -33.27
C MET A 591 18.22 -13.11 -33.59
N ASP A 592 17.48 -12.25 -32.90
CA ASP A 592 17.65 -10.80 -32.87
C ASP A 592 17.70 -10.29 -31.41
N HIS A 593 17.75 -8.96 -31.23
CA HIS A 593 17.83 -8.35 -29.90
C HIS A 593 16.66 -8.76 -28.98
N PHE A 594 15.44 -8.81 -29.50
CA PHE A 594 14.23 -9.10 -28.72
C PHE A 594 14.07 -10.58 -28.45
N VAL A 595 14.31 -11.42 -29.46
CA VAL A 595 14.29 -12.88 -29.32
C VAL A 595 15.36 -13.32 -28.33
N ALA A 596 16.57 -12.75 -28.40
CA ALA A 596 17.62 -13.04 -27.42
C ALA A 596 17.20 -12.61 -26.01
N ARG A 597 16.66 -11.39 -25.85
CA ARG A 597 16.18 -10.89 -24.55
C ARG A 597 15.09 -11.77 -23.96
N GLU A 598 14.12 -12.20 -24.76
CA GLU A 598 13.04 -13.07 -24.29
C GLU A 598 13.56 -14.46 -23.94
N ARG A 599 14.37 -15.10 -24.79
CA ARG A 599 14.94 -16.43 -24.51
C ARG A 599 15.82 -16.43 -23.27
N MET A 600 16.49 -15.31 -22.96
CA MET A 600 17.28 -15.15 -21.74
C MET A 600 16.45 -15.07 -20.46
N ARG A 601 15.17 -14.71 -20.53
CA ARG A 601 14.29 -14.49 -19.36
C ARG A 601 13.19 -15.54 -19.24
N ARG A 602 12.80 -16.19 -20.33
CA ARG A 602 11.68 -17.14 -20.34
C ARG A 602 11.90 -18.31 -19.38
N ILE A 603 10.95 -18.50 -18.48
CA ILE A 603 10.90 -19.61 -17.53
C ILE A 603 10.67 -20.93 -18.29
N GLY A 604 11.40 -21.98 -17.92
CA GLY A 604 11.23 -23.33 -18.49
C GLY A 604 11.91 -23.57 -19.85
N LEU A 605 12.53 -22.56 -20.47
CA LEU A 605 13.34 -22.78 -21.67
C LEU A 605 14.60 -23.58 -21.38
N PRO A 606 15.06 -24.44 -22.31
CA PRO A 606 16.31 -25.18 -22.15
C PRO A 606 17.53 -24.26 -21.97
N GLU A 607 18.43 -24.63 -21.06
CA GLU A 607 19.69 -23.92 -20.77
C GLU A 607 20.52 -23.64 -22.05
N THR A 608 20.49 -24.54 -23.04
CA THR A 608 21.19 -24.38 -24.32
C THR A 608 20.67 -23.22 -25.17
N GLU A 609 19.38 -22.93 -25.12
CA GLU A 609 18.78 -21.82 -25.85
C GLU A 609 19.10 -20.49 -25.17
N ARG A 610 19.12 -20.49 -23.84
CA ARG A 610 19.53 -19.35 -23.02
C ARG A 610 21.00 -18.99 -23.30
N GLU A 611 21.89 -19.98 -23.32
CA GLU A 611 23.31 -19.80 -23.66
C GLU A 611 23.51 -19.28 -25.09
N ALA A 612 22.72 -19.75 -26.06
CA ALA A 612 22.79 -19.26 -27.44
C ALA A 612 22.41 -17.76 -27.54
N ALA A 613 21.36 -17.35 -26.83
CA ALA A 613 20.95 -15.94 -26.76
C ALA A 613 22.02 -15.05 -26.09
N ILE A 614 22.61 -15.51 -24.99
CA ILE A 614 23.68 -14.79 -24.27
C ILE A 614 24.91 -14.60 -25.16
N ARG A 615 25.35 -15.65 -25.87
CA ARG A 615 26.49 -15.55 -26.80
C ARG A 615 26.20 -14.59 -27.94
N TRP A 616 25.02 -14.68 -28.53
CA TRP A 616 24.62 -13.78 -29.60
C TRP A 616 24.67 -12.32 -29.13
N GLN A 617 24.14 -12.01 -27.94
CA GLN A 617 24.17 -10.65 -27.41
C GLN A 617 25.58 -10.18 -27.05
N ALA A 618 26.42 -11.07 -26.51
CA ALA A 618 27.83 -10.77 -26.25
C ALA A 618 28.57 -10.39 -27.54
N GLU A 619 28.36 -11.14 -28.62
CA GLU A 619 28.92 -10.84 -29.95
C GLU A 619 28.44 -9.48 -30.47
N GLN A 620 27.14 -9.19 -30.39
CA GLN A 620 26.60 -7.89 -30.84
C GLN A 620 27.16 -6.71 -30.02
N ALA A 621 27.36 -6.91 -28.72
CA ALA A 621 27.86 -5.87 -27.82
C ALA A 621 29.40 -5.78 -27.79
N SER A 622 30.11 -6.63 -28.53
CA SER A 622 31.58 -6.76 -28.46
C SER A 622 32.10 -7.02 -27.04
N ARG A 623 31.33 -7.77 -26.25
CA ARG A 623 31.63 -8.16 -24.86
C ARG A 623 32.20 -9.56 -24.78
N THR A 624 32.90 -9.86 -23.70
CA THR A 624 33.26 -11.26 -23.42
C THR A 624 32.03 -12.04 -22.95
N ARG A 625 32.08 -13.38 -23.07
CA ARG A 625 30.98 -14.24 -22.59
C ARG A 625 30.72 -14.06 -21.09
N ILE A 626 31.77 -13.99 -20.28
CA ILE A 626 31.66 -13.84 -18.82
C ILE A 626 31.10 -12.48 -18.44
N GLU A 627 31.54 -11.40 -19.08
CA GLU A 627 31.01 -10.05 -18.87
C GLU A 627 29.51 -9.99 -19.15
N GLN A 628 29.06 -10.64 -20.24
CA GLN A 628 27.64 -10.66 -20.58
C GLN A 628 26.82 -11.53 -19.63
N LEU A 629 27.37 -12.66 -19.16
CA LEU A 629 26.71 -13.48 -18.14
C LEU A 629 26.48 -12.70 -16.85
N LEU A 630 27.48 -11.94 -16.38
CA LEU A 630 27.35 -11.10 -15.19
C LEU A 630 26.31 -9.98 -15.39
N ASN A 631 26.24 -9.37 -16.58
CA ASN A 631 25.19 -8.39 -16.90
C ASN A 631 23.79 -8.99 -16.82
N VAL A 632 23.60 -10.17 -17.41
CA VAL A 632 22.29 -10.84 -17.44
C VAL A 632 21.89 -11.29 -16.03
N ALA A 633 22.83 -11.79 -15.24
CA ALA A 633 22.57 -12.27 -13.89
C ALA A 633 22.05 -11.15 -12.97
N SER A 634 22.56 -9.93 -13.10
CA SER A 634 22.08 -8.76 -12.36
C SER A 634 20.70 -8.24 -12.81
N ASP A 635 20.24 -8.64 -13.99
CA ASP A 635 19.03 -8.13 -14.65
C ASP A 635 17.82 -9.09 -14.55
N LEU A 636 18.04 -10.29 -14.01
CA LEU A 636 17.04 -11.36 -13.85
C LEU A 636 16.39 -11.33 -12.46
N ASP A 637 15.16 -11.81 -12.39
CA ASP A 637 14.41 -11.94 -11.14
C ASP A 637 15.00 -13.09 -10.28
N PRO A 638 15.27 -12.86 -8.98
CA PRO A 638 15.85 -13.86 -8.09
C PRO A 638 15.00 -15.12 -7.87
N ASP A 639 13.67 -15.04 -8.04
CA ASP A 639 12.77 -16.17 -7.80
C ASP A 639 12.55 -17.08 -9.04
N GLU A 640 13.33 -16.87 -10.12
CA GLU A 640 13.15 -17.57 -11.40
C GLU A 640 14.27 -18.60 -11.72
N ASP A 641 13.90 -19.75 -12.29
CA ASP A 641 14.82 -20.80 -12.79
C ASP A 641 15.89 -20.26 -13.77
N ALA A 642 15.59 -19.15 -14.46
CA ALA A 642 16.48 -18.50 -15.40
C ALA A 642 17.78 -17.99 -14.75
N LEU A 643 17.71 -17.47 -13.53
CA LEU A 643 18.89 -17.00 -12.81
C LEU A 643 19.83 -18.17 -12.46
N ASN A 644 19.25 -19.30 -12.04
CA ASN A 644 20.00 -20.51 -11.71
C ASN A 644 20.76 -21.09 -12.90
N ASP A 645 20.16 -21.07 -14.11
CA ASP A 645 20.87 -21.43 -15.36
C ASP A 645 22.09 -20.53 -15.58
N VAL A 646 21.92 -19.21 -15.44
CA VAL A 646 22.99 -18.23 -15.67
C VAL A 646 24.10 -18.37 -14.64
N ILE A 647 23.77 -18.59 -13.36
CA ILE A 647 24.76 -18.88 -12.32
C ILE A 647 25.57 -20.14 -12.68
N ARG A 648 24.94 -21.23 -13.13
CA ARG A 648 25.66 -22.43 -13.59
C ARG A 648 26.61 -22.11 -14.75
N MET A 649 26.18 -21.30 -15.72
CA MET A 649 27.01 -20.88 -16.85
C MET A 649 28.20 -20.00 -16.44
N ILE A 650 28.02 -19.13 -15.44
CA ILE A 650 29.09 -18.34 -14.82
C ILE A 650 30.09 -19.29 -14.17
N MET A 651 29.61 -20.20 -13.32
CA MET A 651 30.45 -21.18 -12.62
C MET A 651 31.22 -22.07 -13.59
N ALA A 652 30.68 -22.38 -14.77
CA ALA A 652 31.35 -23.17 -15.81
C ALA A 652 32.42 -22.40 -16.62
N SER A 653 32.63 -21.11 -16.35
CA SER A 653 33.64 -20.29 -17.04
C SER A 653 35.07 -20.68 -16.66
N SER A 654 36.03 -20.44 -17.55
CA SER A 654 37.44 -20.77 -17.26
C SER A 654 38.02 -19.83 -16.19
N PRO A 655 39.03 -20.27 -15.44
CA PRO A 655 39.69 -19.42 -14.44
C PRO A 655 40.15 -18.08 -15.03
N GLU A 656 40.70 -18.05 -16.25
CA GLU A 656 41.17 -16.82 -16.89
C GLU A 656 40.02 -15.82 -17.16
N ALA A 657 38.83 -16.32 -17.52
CA ALA A 657 37.65 -15.49 -17.72
C ALA A 657 37.13 -14.93 -16.40
N ILE A 658 37.18 -15.72 -15.33
CA ILE A 658 36.84 -15.27 -13.97
C ILE A 658 37.85 -14.20 -13.51
N SER A 659 39.15 -14.44 -13.67
CA SER A 659 40.20 -13.48 -13.31
C SER A 659 40.05 -12.14 -14.05
N SER A 660 39.57 -12.14 -15.30
CA SER A 660 39.37 -10.89 -16.05
C SER A 660 38.28 -9.99 -15.49
N GLU A 661 37.36 -10.52 -14.68
CA GLU A 661 36.24 -9.80 -14.06
C GLU A 661 36.36 -9.76 -12.52
N ARG A 662 37.56 -10.00 -11.97
CA ARG A 662 37.77 -10.14 -10.52
C ARG A 662 37.27 -8.95 -9.70
N ASP A 663 37.55 -7.72 -10.13
CA ASP A 663 37.13 -6.50 -9.42
C ASP A 663 35.60 -6.36 -9.40
N ARG A 664 34.95 -6.70 -10.52
CA ARG A 664 33.49 -6.68 -10.65
C ARG A 664 32.84 -7.76 -9.79
N LEU A 665 33.42 -8.96 -9.74
CA LEU A 665 32.96 -10.04 -8.87
C LEU A 665 33.11 -9.68 -7.39
N LEU A 666 34.20 -8.99 -7.01
CA LEU A 666 34.37 -8.46 -5.65
C LEU A 666 33.30 -7.44 -5.30
N GLU A 667 33.01 -6.50 -6.21
CA GLU A 667 31.93 -5.53 -6.03
C GLU A 667 30.58 -6.24 -5.86
N MET A 668 30.24 -7.15 -6.78
CA MET A 668 29.00 -7.93 -6.70
C MET A 668 28.89 -8.71 -5.38
N ALA A 669 29.97 -9.34 -4.93
CA ALA A 669 29.98 -10.15 -3.72
C ALA A 669 29.71 -9.36 -2.43
N VAL A 670 29.96 -8.04 -2.42
CA VAL A 670 29.79 -7.19 -1.22
C VAL A 670 28.60 -6.23 -1.30
N THR A 671 27.96 -6.06 -2.47
CA THR A 671 26.81 -5.17 -2.67
C THR A 671 25.55 -5.66 -1.93
N PRO A 672 25.06 -4.95 -0.89
CA PRO A 672 23.90 -5.37 -0.10
C PRO A 672 22.60 -5.55 -0.91
N GLU A 673 22.44 -4.78 -1.98
CA GLU A 673 21.21 -4.71 -2.76
C GLU A 673 21.03 -5.88 -3.75
N LEU A 674 22.09 -6.67 -4.00
CA LEU A 674 22.00 -7.84 -4.87
C LEU A 674 21.31 -9.02 -4.17
N ASP A 675 20.83 -10.00 -4.94
CA ASP A 675 20.31 -11.25 -4.36
C ASP A 675 21.43 -12.09 -3.69
N SER A 676 21.09 -12.85 -2.65
CA SER A 676 22.07 -13.70 -1.94
C SER A 676 22.68 -14.75 -2.87
N SER A 677 21.91 -15.35 -3.78
CA SER A 677 22.40 -16.37 -4.72
C SER A 677 23.47 -15.81 -5.65
N LEU A 678 23.32 -14.55 -6.08
CA LEU A 678 24.29 -13.82 -6.89
C LEU A 678 25.57 -13.52 -6.11
N ARG A 679 25.44 -13.07 -4.86
CA ARG A 679 26.61 -12.82 -4.00
C ARG A 679 27.37 -14.11 -3.72
N GLN A 680 26.67 -15.21 -3.42
CA GLN A 680 27.27 -16.52 -3.23
C GLN A 680 27.98 -16.99 -4.51
N ALA A 681 27.35 -16.85 -5.69
CA ALA A 681 28.00 -17.17 -6.97
C ALA A 681 29.28 -16.35 -7.19
N ALA A 682 29.27 -15.05 -6.87
CA ALA A 682 30.44 -14.19 -6.97
C ALA A 682 31.56 -14.64 -6.01
N TRP A 683 31.22 -14.96 -4.74
CA TRP A 683 32.17 -15.52 -3.77
C TRP A 683 32.76 -16.86 -4.24
N ALA A 684 31.96 -17.75 -4.81
CA ALA A 684 32.44 -19.01 -5.37
C ALA A 684 33.40 -18.77 -6.54
N CYS A 685 33.09 -17.85 -7.46
CA CYS A 685 34.01 -17.47 -8.53
C CYS A 685 35.34 -16.92 -7.99
N LEU A 686 35.31 -16.06 -6.97
CA LEU A 686 36.52 -15.54 -6.34
C LEU A 686 37.35 -16.63 -5.65
N ALA A 687 36.71 -17.67 -5.09
CA ALA A 687 37.40 -18.83 -4.52
C ALA A 687 37.98 -19.77 -5.60
N MET A 688 37.42 -19.78 -6.81
CA MET A 688 37.98 -20.48 -7.96
C MET A 688 39.19 -19.74 -8.55
N ASP A 689 39.20 -18.41 -8.47
CA ASP A 689 40.32 -17.58 -8.92
C ASP A 689 41.56 -17.89 -8.06
N ASP A 690 42.69 -18.21 -8.70
CA ASP A 690 43.93 -18.72 -8.07
C ASP A 690 43.81 -20.02 -7.24
N LEU A 691 42.64 -20.67 -7.18
CA LEU A 691 42.37 -21.90 -6.42
C LEU A 691 42.69 -21.78 -4.91
N ASP A 692 42.38 -20.63 -4.29
CA ASP A 692 42.63 -20.42 -2.86
C ASP A 692 41.44 -19.85 -2.06
N PHE A 693 40.66 -20.75 -1.46
CA PHE A 693 39.57 -20.39 -0.54
C PHE A 693 40.05 -19.58 0.67
N ILE A 694 41.29 -19.77 1.15
CA ILE A 694 41.78 -19.08 2.35
C ILE A 694 42.02 -17.60 2.06
N ASP A 695 42.50 -17.26 0.86
CA ASP A 695 42.69 -15.87 0.49
C ASP A 695 41.36 -15.17 0.26
N THR A 696 40.39 -15.85 -0.36
CA THR A 696 39.01 -15.34 -0.48
C THR A 696 38.34 -15.15 0.88
N TRP A 697 38.58 -16.07 1.83
CA TRP A 697 38.13 -15.93 3.21
C TRP A 697 38.72 -14.69 3.89
N ARG A 698 40.03 -14.44 3.73
CA ARG A 698 40.66 -13.22 4.27
C ARG A 698 40.09 -11.94 3.67
N ILE A 699 39.70 -11.96 2.39
CA ILE A 699 39.04 -10.83 1.74
C ILE A 699 37.65 -10.62 2.34
N ALA A 700 36.87 -11.68 2.55
CA ALA A 700 35.57 -11.61 3.20
C ALA A 700 35.68 -11.06 4.64
N GLU A 701 36.68 -11.51 5.42
CA GLU A 701 36.97 -11.01 6.76
C GLU A 701 37.35 -9.52 6.82
N GLN A 702 37.90 -8.99 5.72
CA GLN A 702 38.31 -7.58 5.61
C GLN A 702 37.26 -6.70 4.93
N SER A 703 36.12 -7.28 4.52
CA SER A 703 35.03 -6.54 3.93
C SER A 703 34.35 -5.61 4.95
N ARG A 704 33.49 -4.71 4.47
CA ARG A 704 32.72 -3.79 5.34
C ARG A 704 31.71 -4.52 6.24
N ASP A 705 31.26 -5.71 5.83
CA ASP A 705 30.38 -6.58 6.61
C ASP A 705 30.97 -8.01 6.60
N PRO A 706 31.94 -8.29 7.49
CA PRO A 706 32.61 -9.58 7.57
C PRO A 706 31.64 -10.73 7.86
N ARG A 707 30.62 -10.48 8.70
CA ARG A 707 29.65 -11.47 9.12
C ARG A 707 28.87 -12.01 7.92
N ARG A 708 28.29 -11.12 7.12
CA ARG A 708 27.54 -11.50 5.91
C ARG A 708 28.46 -12.13 4.87
N SER A 709 29.59 -11.48 4.58
CA SER A 709 30.51 -11.93 3.53
C SER A 709 31.07 -13.33 3.81
N CYS A 710 31.44 -13.62 5.05
CA CYS A 710 31.90 -14.95 5.45
C CYS A 710 30.77 -15.99 5.42
N SER A 711 29.56 -15.62 5.85
CA SER A 711 28.38 -16.50 5.78
C SER A 711 28.03 -16.88 4.34
N GLU A 712 28.02 -15.90 3.43
CA GLU A 712 27.71 -16.13 2.00
C GLU A 712 28.83 -16.89 1.29
N LEU A 713 30.10 -16.63 1.62
CA LEU A 713 31.21 -17.43 1.12
C LEU A 713 31.10 -18.91 1.55
N LEU A 714 30.63 -19.20 2.77
CA LEU A 714 30.32 -20.57 3.19
C LEU A 714 29.13 -21.15 2.42
N GLY A 715 28.05 -20.38 2.23
CA GLY A 715 26.89 -20.79 1.43
C GLY A 715 27.26 -21.15 -0.02
N SER A 716 28.28 -20.47 -0.56
CA SER A 716 28.76 -20.67 -1.93
C SER A 716 29.46 -22.01 -2.19
N ILE A 717 29.85 -22.74 -1.14
CA ILE A 717 30.61 -23.99 -1.23
C ILE A 717 29.88 -25.05 -2.05
N SER A 718 28.54 -25.07 -2.01
CA SER A 718 27.71 -25.98 -2.83
C SER A 718 28.01 -25.85 -4.33
N LEU A 719 28.33 -24.64 -4.80
CA LEU A 719 28.64 -24.33 -6.20
C LEU A 719 30.05 -24.79 -6.62
N LEU A 720 30.93 -25.09 -5.66
CA LEU A 720 32.32 -25.51 -5.92
C LEU A 720 32.46 -27.04 -6.08
N GLN A 721 31.45 -27.81 -5.70
CA GLN A 721 31.50 -29.26 -5.67
C GLN A 721 31.30 -29.91 -7.06
N GLY A 722 31.64 -31.20 -7.18
CA GLY A 722 31.45 -31.99 -8.41
C GLY A 722 32.50 -31.77 -9.51
N ARG A 723 33.56 -31.00 -9.23
CA ARG A 723 34.66 -30.70 -10.15
C ARG A 723 35.99 -31.11 -9.55
N ASP A 724 36.65 -32.11 -10.15
CA ASP A 724 37.87 -32.72 -9.60
C ASP A 724 39.00 -31.70 -9.40
N GLU A 725 39.08 -30.71 -10.29
CA GLU A 725 40.04 -29.60 -10.24
C GLU A 725 39.84 -28.66 -9.04
N LEU A 726 38.63 -28.56 -8.49
CA LEU A 726 38.30 -27.70 -7.34
C LEU A 726 38.38 -28.41 -6.00
N ASN A 727 38.64 -29.73 -5.98
CA ASN A 727 38.79 -30.49 -4.73
C ASN A 727 39.72 -29.83 -3.70
N PRO A 728 40.89 -29.25 -4.07
CA PRO A 728 41.74 -28.54 -3.11
C PRO A 728 41.07 -27.32 -2.46
N VAL A 729 40.22 -26.61 -3.20
CA VAL A 729 39.47 -25.43 -2.73
C VAL A 729 38.37 -25.88 -1.76
N VAL A 730 37.60 -26.92 -2.13
CA VAL A 730 36.55 -27.51 -1.30
C VAL A 730 37.10 -28.06 0.02
N GLU A 731 38.28 -28.68 0.00
CA GLU A 731 38.95 -29.18 1.21
C GLU A 731 39.39 -28.06 2.15
N LYS A 732 39.93 -26.96 1.62
CA LYS A 732 40.24 -25.76 2.41
C LYS A 732 38.95 -25.16 2.99
N ALA A 733 37.89 -25.09 2.19
CA ALA A 733 36.60 -24.57 2.61
C ALA A 733 35.99 -25.36 3.78
N TRP A 734 36.04 -26.70 3.73
CA TRP A 734 35.60 -27.56 4.83
C TRP A 734 36.38 -27.30 6.12
N HIS A 735 37.71 -27.15 6.03
CA HIS A 735 38.53 -26.83 7.19
C HIS A 735 38.23 -25.44 7.77
N THR A 736 38.01 -24.44 6.92
CA THR A 736 37.62 -23.09 7.33
C THR A 736 36.26 -23.09 8.02
N ALA A 737 35.27 -23.80 7.48
CA ALA A 737 33.95 -23.98 8.10
C ALA A 737 34.05 -24.65 9.47
N ARG A 738 34.83 -25.73 9.59
CA ARG A 738 35.05 -26.43 10.86
C ARG A 738 35.63 -25.54 11.95
N LEU A 739 36.50 -24.59 11.60
CA LEU A 739 37.09 -23.65 12.56
C LEU A 739 36.07 -22.69 13.17
N GLN A 740 34.90 -22.51 12.54
CA GLN A 740 33.83 -21.65 13.07
C GLN A 740 32.98 -22.36 14.13
N LEU A 741 33.08 -23.70 14.25
CA LEU A 741 32.24 -24.47 15.17
C LEU A 741 32.76 -24.40 16.62
N PRO A 742 31.88 -24.19 17.61
CA PRO A 742 32.24 -24.16 19.04
C PRO A 742 32.35 -25.59 19.62
N LEU A 743 33.40 -26.33 19.23
CA LEU A 743 33.54 -27.78 19.53
C LEU A 743 34.06 -28.12 20.94
N GLU A 744 34.56 -27.16 21.72
CA GLU A 744 34.90 -27.40 23.14
C GLU A 744 33.64 -27.30 24.01
N SER A 745 33.63 -27.91 25.21
CA SER A 745 32.46 -27.87 26.11
C SER A 745 32.23 -26.46 26.65
N HIS A 746 31.56 -25.62 25.86
CA HIS A 746 31.14 -24.30 26.27
C HIS A 746 29.83 -24.46 27.04
N SER A 747 29.91 -24.49 28.36
CA SER A 747 28.81 -23.95 29.15
C SER A 747 28.67 -22.49 28.75
N ILE A 748 27.45 -22.00 28.51
CA ILE A 748 27.18 -20.56 28.57
C ILE A 748 27.76 -20.10 29.91
N GLU A 749 28.80 -19.27 29.91
CA GLU A 749 29.35 -18.75 31.15
C GLU A 749 28.26 -17.90 31.79
N GLU A 750 27.90 -18.21 33.04
CA GLU A 750 26.89 -17.45 33.78
C GLU A 750 27.48 -16.06 34.09
N VAL A 751 27.15 -15.07 33.25
CA VAL A 751 27.61 -13.70 33.42
C VAL A 751 26.76 -13.03 34.49
N GLN A 752 27.39 -12.72 35.62
CA GLN A 752 26.77 -12.00 36.74
C GLN A 752 27.13 -10.52 36.63
N GLY A 753 26.14 -9.65 36.47
CA GLY A 753 26.35 -8.22 36.27
C GLY A 753 25.37 -7.35 37.06
N ARG A 754 25.81 -6.14 37.37
CA ARG A 754 24.97 -5.08 37.96
C ARG A 754 24.72 -3.93 37.00
N HIS A 755 25.72 -3.58 36.20
CA HIS A 755 25.61 -2.49 35.25
C HIS A 755 25.65 -3.02 33.83
N VAL A 756 24.81 -2.48 32.95
CA VAL A 756 24.88 -2.72 31.50
C VAL A 756 25.13 -1.39 30.81
N ARG A 757 26.17 -1.32 29.99
CA ARG A 757 26.58 -0.12 29.26
C ARG A 757 26.56 -0.37 27.75
N ILE A 758 26.01 0.57 27.01
CA ILE A 758 26.07 0.68 25.55
C ILE A 758 26.95 1.87 25.21
N SER A 759 27.91 1.71 24.32
CA SER A 759 28.85 2.77 23.92
C SER A 759 29.19 2.71 22.44
N LEU A 760 29.57 3.86 21.86
CA LEU A 760 30.20 3.91 20.55
C LEU A 760 31.71 4.12 20.72
N PRO A 761 32.57 3.32 20.06
CA PRO A 761 34.03 3.43 20.22
C PRO A 761 34.59 4.73 19.64
N ASN A 762 33.95 5.27 18.61
CA ASN A 762 34.34 6.51 17.91
C ASN A 762 33.36 7.66 18.23
N SER A 763 33.57 8.81 17.57
CA SER A 763 32.61 9.91 17.65
C SER A 763 31.30 9.51 16.99
N GLY A 764 30.17 9.77 17.64
CA GLY A 764 28.87 9.29 17.17
C GLY A 764 27.71 9.82 17.99
N THR A 765 26.54 9.23 17.84
CA THR A 765 25.32 9.67 18.54
C THR A 765 24.51 8.46 18.92
N ILE A 766 24.38 8.22 20.23
CA ILE A 766 23.52 7.16 20.75
C ILE A 766 22.10 7.69 20.87
N THR A 767 21.19 6.95 20.24
CA THR A 767 19.73 7.06 20.39
C THR A 767 19.17 5.65 20.56
N LEU A 768 18.66 5.36 21.76
CA LEU A 768 18.09 4.07 22.15
C LEU A 768 16.61 4.29 22.47
N ALA A 769 15.75 3.48 21.87
CA ALA A 769 14.33 3.43 22.18
C ALA A 769 14.09 2.60 23.44
N GLU A 770 14.62 1.38 23.50
CA GLU A 770 14.51 0.49 24.66
C GLU A 770 15.75 -0.39 24.77
N VAL A 771 16.16 -0.69 26.00
CA VAL A 771 17.22 -1.65 26.34
C VAL A 771 16.68 -2.61 27.40
N GLU A 772 16.38 -3.82 26.96
CA GLU A 772 15.93 -4.89 27.86
C GLU A 772 17.14 -5.69 28.33
N VAL A 773 17.30 -5.86 29.64
CA VAL A 773 18.31 -6.77 30.21
C VAL A 773 17.56 -8.00 30.72
N ILE A 774 17.82 -9.15 30.11
CA ILE A 774 17.06 -10.37 30.34
C ILE A 774 17.76 -11.24 31.40
N SER A 775 17.00 -11.63 32.43
CA SER A 775 17.40 -12.55 33.49
C SER A 775 16.25 -13.50 33.82
N ASP A 776 16.46 -14.80 33.74
CA ASP A 776 15.45 -15.86 33.87
C ASP A 776 14.21 -15.61 32.98
N GLY A 777 14.47 -15.08 31.78
CA GLY A 777 13.44 -14.72 30.79
C GLY A 777 12.59 -13.49 31.14
N LEU A 778 13.04 -12.64 32.04
CA LEU A 778 12.39 -11.37 32.40
C LEU A 778 13.29 -10.18 32.10
N ASN A 779 12.72 -9.09 31.56
CA ASN A 779 13.42 -7.81 31.50
C ASN A 779 13.53 -7.22 32.92
N ILE A 780 14.76 -7.16 33.45
CA ILE A 780 15.08 -6.62 34.76
C ILE A 780 15.56 -5.16 34.72
N ALA A 781 15.65 -4.55 33.54
CA ALA A 781 16.06 -3.17 33.36
C ALA A 781 14.92 -2.16 33.53
N ILE A 782 13.66 -2.60 33.47
CA ILE A 782 12.49 -1.70 33.51
C ILE A 782 12.49 -0.79 34.75
N ASP A 783 12.28 0.51 34.52
CA ASP A 783 12.29 1.59 35.51
C ASP A 783 13.59 1.70 36.36
N LYS A 784 14.71 1.14 35.88
CA LYS A 784 15.98 1.18 36.62
C LYS A 784 16.72 2.50 36.46
N PRO A 785 17.58 2.88 37.43
CA PRO A 785 18.39 4.09 37.32
C PRO A 785 19.34 4.05 36.12
N CYS A 786 19.22 5.03 35.22
CA CYS A 786 20.04 5.14 34.02
C CYS A 786 20.89 6.43 34.00
N ARG A 787 21.98 6.42 33.24
CA ARG A 787 22.81 7.59 32.95
C ARG A 787 23.38 7.51 31.53
N GLN A 788 23.66 8.66 30.94
CA GLN A 788 24.31 8.75 29.63
C GLN A 788 25.34 9.89 29.58
N SER A 789 26.23 9.87 28.59
CA SER A 789 27.34 10.82 28.47
C SER A 789 26.91 12.28 28.31
N SER A 790 25.72 12.51 27.73
CA SER A 790 25.10 13.83 27.56
C SER A 790 23.62 13.69 27.22
N THR A 791 22.80 14.69 27.53
CA THR A 791 21.36 14.70 27.21
C THR A 791 21.02 15.93 26.39
N VAL A 792 20.38 15.74 25.24
CA VAL A 792 19.90 16.80 24.35
C VAL A 792 18.53 16.43 23.80
N TRP A 793 17.78 17.41 23.27
CA TRP A 793 16.51 17.19 22.56
C TRP A 793 15.42 16.43 23.34
N GLY A 794 15.47 16.46 24.68
CA GLY A 794 14.50 15.75 25.53
C GLY A 794 14.73 14.24 25.66
N GLY A 795 15.81 13.70 25.09
CA GLY A 795 16.10 12.26 25.13
C GLY A 795 16.82 11.81 26.40
N ASP A 796 16.11 11.84 27.53
CA ASP A 796 16.61 11.41 28.85
C ASP A 796 16.96 9.92 28.89
N ALA A 797 17.99 9.55 29.67
CA ALA A 797 18.51 8.18 29.72
C ALA A 797 17.49 7.13 30.20
N SER A 798 16.48 7.53 30.97
CA SER A 798 15.45 6.62 31.48
C SER A 798 14.49 6.13 30.41
N LEU A 799 14.40 6.82 29.25
CA LEU A 799 13.51 6.42 28.17
C LEU A 799 13.89 5.03 27.61
N ALA A 800 15.16 4.66 27.65
CA ALA A 800 15.58 3.33 27.20
C ALA A 800 15.28 2.19 28.18
N VAL A 801 14.53 2.43 29.25
CA VAL A 801 14.09 1.38 30.18
C VAL A 801 12.66 1.60 30.67
N ASP A 802 11.86 2.39 29.93
CA ASP A 802 10.47 2.67 30.31
C ASP A 802 9.49 1.64 29.74
N GLY A 803 9.99 0.68 28.94
CA GLY A 803 9.21 -0.37 28.33
C GLY A 803 8.59 0.02 26.98
N ASP A 804 8.91 1.21 26.44
CA ASP A 804 8.48 1.66 25.13
C ASP A 804 9.59 1.51 24.08
N ALA A 805 9.53 0.43 23.29
CA ALA A 805 10.49 0.17 22.22
C ALA A 805 10.26 1.01 20.94
N ASN A 806 9.43 2.05 20.97
CA ASN A 806 9.17 2.89 19.80
C ASN A 806 10.42 3.67 19.33
N GLY A 807 10.96 3.24 18.18
CA GLY A 807 12.14 3.82 17.53
C GLY A 807 11.94 5.17 16.82
N ILE A 808 10.74 5.77 16.85
CA ILE A 808 10.47 7.07 16.24
C ILE A 808 10.87 8.19 17.23
N PHE A 809 11.87 8.99 16.89
CA PHE A 809 12.38 10.00 17.81
C PHE A 809 11.37 11.11 18.14
N SER A 810 10.53 11.49 17.17
CA SER A 810 9.47 12.50 17.37
C SER A 810 8.38 12.06 18.35
N ALA A 811 8.25 10.76 18.64
CA ALA A 811 7.35 10.24 19.67
C ALA A 811 7.83 10.58 21.10
N GLY A 812 9.08 11.04 21.26
CA GLY A 812 9.63 11.43 22.56
C GLY A 812 9.98 10.26 23.48
N THR A 813 10.06 9.05 22.94
CA THR A 813 10.29 7.77 23.65
C THR A 813 11.74 7.28 23.55
N SER A 814 12.64 8.08 22.98
CA SER A 814 14.02 7.66 22.72
C SER A 814 15.03 8.54 23.47
N THR A 815 16.06 7.90 24.01
CA THR A 815 17.25 8.59 24.55
C THR A 815 17.97 9.35 23.43
N HIS A 816 18.73 10.39 23.78
CA HIS A 816 19.54 11.12 22.81
C HIS A 816 20.78 11.78 23.45
N THR A 817 21.96 11.26 23.09
CA THR A 817 23.25 11.90 23.37
C THR A 817 23.56 13.04 22.41
N ARG A 818 24.49 13.95 22.74
CA ARG A 818 24.89 15.04 21.85
C ARG A 818 25.29 14.51 20.47
N GLU A 819 24.85 15.19 19.41
CA GLU A 819 25.27 14.86 18.06
C GLU A 819 26.79 14.91 17.88
N GLY A 820 27.36 13.87 17.29
CA GLY A 820 28.80 13.73 17.06
C GLY A 820 29.66 13.78 18.34
N GLY A 821 29.13 13.34 19.49
CA GLY A 821 29.88 13.29 20.74
C GLY A 821 31.08 12.34 20.67
N GLU A 822 32.17 12.65 21.35
CA GLU A 822 33.33 11.76 21.47
C GLU A 822 33.02 10.62 22.44
N SER A 823 33.07 9.37 21.95
CA SER A 823 32.83 8.14 22.73
C SER A 823 31.58 8.20 23.61
N PRO A 824 30.38 8.43 23.03
CA PRO A 824 29.15 8.51 23.80
C PRO A 824 28.81 7.17 24.46
N PHE A 825 28.13 7.23 25.61
CA PHE A 825 27.67 6.03 26.32
C PHE A 825 26.29 6.24 26.93
N TRP A 826 25.58 5.13 27.12
CA TRP A 826 24.37 4.99 27.92
C TRP A 826 24.55 3.79 28.86
N GLU A 827 24.07 3.85 30.11
CA GLU A 827 24.26 2.81 31.12
C GLU A 827 23.06 2.72 32.09
N VAL A 828 22.67 1.49 32.44
CA VAL A 828 21.66 1.17 33.47
C VAL A 828 22.30 0.49 34.69
N ASP A 829 21.85 0.84 35.90
CA ASP A 829 22.16 0.15 37.17
C ASP A 829 20.97 -0.74 37.57
N LEU A 830 21.17 -2.06 37.55
CA LEU A 830 20.15 -3.07 37.89
C LEU A 830 19.89 -3.18 39.41
N GLU A 831 20.55 -2.33 40.22
CA GLU A 831 20.42 -2.21 41.67
C GLU A 831 20.80 -3.49 42.45
N GLY A 832 21.65 -4.32 41.85
CA GLY A 832 22.19 -5.54 42.44
C GLY A 832 22.88 -6.41 41.39
N MET A 833 23.59 -7.44 41.84
CA MET A 833 24.16 -8.47 40.95
C MET A 833 23.05 -9.43 40.50
N HIS A 834 22.91 -9.60 39.19
CA HIS A 834 21.96 -10.53 38.58
C HIS A 834 22.66 -11.41 37.54
N PRO A 835 22.23 -12.67 37.34
CA PRO A 835 22.58 -13.42 36.13
C PRO A 835 21.95 -12.71 34.92
N ILE A 836 22.72 -12.48 33.86
CA ILE A 836 22.23 -11.86 32.62
C ILE A 836 22.32 -12.90 31.51
N ASP A 837 21.15 -13.28 30.98
CA ASP A 837 21.00 -14.28 29.92
C ASP A 837 21.02 -13.64 28.52
N GLY A 838 20.61 -12.36 28.43
CA GLY A 838 20.48 -11.66 27.16
C GLY A 838 20.33 -10.15 27.33
N ILE A 839 20.63 -9.40 26.29
CA ILE A 839 20.33 -7.97 26.20
C ILE A 839 19.60 -7.74 24.87
N ARG A 840 18.45 -7.07 24.91
CA ARG A 840 17.75 -6.63 23.71
C ARG A 840 17.91 -5.11 23.56
N VAL A 841 18.31 -4.66 22.38
CA VAL A 841 18.56 -3.24 22.09
C VAL A 841 17.67 -2.79 20.94
N SER A 842 16.81 -1.83 21.21
CA SER A 842 15.95 -1.16 20.23
C SER A 842 16.52 0.22 19.91
N GLY A 843 16.79 0.48 18.63
CA GLY A 843 17.36 1.73 18.14
C GLY A 843 16.31 2.65 17.52
N ARG A 844 16.76 3.70 16.81
CA ARG A 844 15.86 4.49 15.97
C ARG A 844 15.41 3.69 14.74
N SER A 845 14.18 3.90 14.30
CA SER A 845 13.61 3.24 13.12
C SER A 845 13.61 4.11 11.86
N GLU A 846 13.81 5.43 12.01
CA GLU A 846 13.75 6.40 10.92
C GLU A 846 15.08 6.45 10.14
N ARG A 847 15.05 6.23 8.81
CA ARG A 847 16.24 6.40 7.96
C ARG A 847 16.62 7.88 7.79
N PRO A 848 17.92 8.23 7.77
CA PRO A 848 19.10 7.37 7.89
C PRO A 848 19.59 7.16 9.35
N PHE A 849 18.77 7.51 10.34
CA PHE A 849 19.15 7.51 11.75
C PHE A 849 19.12 6.12 12.40
N ASP A 850 18.48 5.16 11.74
CA ASP A 850 18.51 3.73 12.05
C ASP A 850 19.94 3.16 12.08
N GLN A 851 20.88 3.79 11.38
CA GLN A 851 22.30 3.38 11.36
C GLN A 851 23.14 3.99 12.50
N ARG A 852 22.58 4.81 13.39
CA ARG A 852 23.36 5.56 14.41
C ARG A 852 24.09 4.67 15.42
N LEU A 853 23.58 3.47 15.66
CA LEU A 853 24.21 2.50 16.55
C LEU A 853 25.19 1.58 15.82
N ASP A 854 25.50 1.80 14.53
CA ASP A 854 26.40 0.88 13.81
C ASP A 854 27.80 0.83 14.45
N GLY A 855 28.28 -0.39 14.72
CA GLY A 855 29.57 -0.62 15.39
C GLY A 855 29.56 -0.34 16.91
N TYR A 856 28.41 -0.42 17.58
CA TYR A 856 28.31 -0.22 19.03
C TYR A 856 28.89 -1.37 19.85
N ARG A 857 29.24 -1.06 21.10
CA ARG A 857 29.80 -1.97 22.09
C ARG A 857 28.84 -2.10 23.28
N ILE A 858 28.62 -3.33 23.73
CA ILE A 858 27.93 -3.66 24.99
C ILE A 858 28.96 -4.07 26.03
N GLU A 859 28.82 -3.59 27.26
CA GLU A 859 29.61 -4.01 28.43
C GLU A 859 28.68 -4.37 29.59
N ILE A 860 28.98 -5.46 30.28
CA ILE A 860 28.37 -5.81 31.57
C ILE A 860 29.45 -5.64 32.64
N LEU A 861 29.12 -4.90 33.70
CA LEU A 861 30.03 -4.61 34.80
C LEU A 861 29.47 -5.12 36.13
N ASP A 862 30.36 -5.56 37.01
CA ASP A 862 30.03 -6.01 38.36
C ASP A 862 29.85 -4.84 39.36
N ASP A 863 29.68 -5.17 40.64
CA ASP A 863 29.56 -4.21 41.75
C ASP A 863 30.77 -3.28 41.90
N ASP A 864 31.97 -3.74 41.54
CA ASP A 864 33.21 -2.97 41.57
C ASP A 864 33.45 -2.17 40.27
N ARG A 865 32.52 -2.29 39.30
CA ARG A 865 32.58 -1.74 37.94
C ARG A 865 33.72 -2.31 37.10
N GLU A 866 34.16 -3.52 37.39
CA GLU A 866 35.03 -4.28 36.49
C GLU A 866 34.17 -4.90 35.38
N ILE A 867 34.68 -4.89 34.15
CA ILE A 867 33.99 -5.48 32.99
C ILE A 867 34.05 -7.00 33.12
N VAL A 868 32.89 -7.63 33.28
CA VAL A 868 32.75 -9.09 33.36
C VAL A 868 32.35 -9.71 32.02
N TYR A 869 31.81 -8.90 31.10
CA TYR A 869 31.53 -9.29 29.72
C TYR A 869 31.55 -8.05 28.82
N ALA A 870 32.04 -8.19 27.59
CA ALA A 870 31.93 -7.16 26.57
C ALA A 870 31.78 -7.79 25.18
N GLN A 871 31.02 -7.12 24.32
CA GLN A 871 30.90 -7.45 22.91
C GLN A 871 31.00 -6.17 22.08
N ASP A 872 31.89 -6.20 21.08
CA ASP A 872 32.23 -5.08 20.21
C ASP A 872 31.62 -5.25 18.80
N ASP A 873 31.63 -4.16 18.03
CA ASP A 873 31.31 -4.13 16.60
C ASP A 873 29.93 -4.71 16.23
N LEU A 874 28.93 -4.44 17.07
CA LEU A 874 27.57 -4.88 16.84
C LEU A 874 26.93 -4.03 15.73
N PRO A 875 26.25 -4.65 14.75
CA PRO A 875 25.56 -3.91 13.70
C PRO A 875 24.38 -3.14 14.28
N ALA A 876 24.06 -1.99 13.69
CA ALA A 876 22.87 -1.24 14.09
C ALA A 876 21.62 -2.15 14.02
N PRO A 877 20.74 -2.14 15.04
CA PRO A 877 19.55 -2.96 15.03
C PRO A 877 18.62 -2.54 13.88
N GLN A 878 18.18 -3.50 13.07
CA GLN A 878 17.04 -3.30 12.17
C GLN A 878 15.77 -3.27 13.03
N PHE A 879 15.54 -2.13 13.69
CA PHE A 879 14.59 -1.93 14.80
C PHE A 879 15.09 -2.47 16.15
N THR A 880 15.19 -3.79 16.32
CA THR A 880 15.57 -4.42 17.58
C THR A 880 16.55 -5.58 17.38
N SER A 881 17.66 -5.58 18.10
CA SER A 881 18.63 -6.67 18.13
C SER A 881 18.59 -7.41 19.46
N GLN A 882 18.57 -8.73 19.42
CA GLN A 882 18.75 -9.57 20.61
C GLN A 882 20.18 -10.10 20.65
N ILE A 883 20.87 -9.81 21.75
CA ILE A 883 22.21 -10.28 22.05
C ILE A 883 22.08 -11.33 23.15
N GLU A 884 22.50 -12.57 22.88
CA GLU A 884 22.58 -13.60 23.91
C GLU A 884 23.92 -13.48 24.65
N ILE A 885 23.85 -13.38 25.98
CA ILE A 885 25.03 -13.14 26.83
C ILE A 885 25.64 -14.48 27.23
N GLY A 886 26.97 -14.58 27.13
CA GLY A 886 27.71 -15.80 27.43
C GLY A 886 27.82 -16.82 26.29
N ARG A 887 27.30 -16.51 25.07
CA ARG A 887 27.57 -17.29 23.85
C ARG A 887 28.84 -16.78 23.18
N SER A 888 29.84 -17.65 23.00
CA SER A 888 31.17 -17.29 22.45
C SER A 888 31.26 -17.34 20.91
N TRP A 889 30.14 -17.56 20.21
CA TRP A 889 30.11 -17.85 18.77
C TRP A 889 28.88 -17.22 18.10
N ASP A 890 29.00 -16.89 16.81
CA ASP A 890 27.96 -16.24 16.00
C ASP A 890 27.00 -17.28 15.39
N PRO A 891 25.67 -17.21 15.67
CA PRO A 891 24.72 -18.19 15.15
C PRO A 891 24.62 -18.28 13.63
N VAL A 892 24.66 -17.13 12.92
CA VAL A 892 24.54 -17.09 11.46
C VAL A 892 25.77 -17.72 10.81
N LEU A 893 26.96 -17.42 11.36
CA LEU A 893 28.21 -17.98 10.84
C LEU A 893 28.31 -19.49 11.15
N VAL A 894 27.88 -19.91 12.33
CA VAL A 894 27.87 -21.32 12.73
C VAL A 894 26.86 -22.12 11.90
N GLU A 895 25.66 -21.60 11.66
CA GLU A 895 24.67 -22.23 10.77
C GLU A 895 25.24 -22.44 9.37
N SER A 896 25.78 -21.39 8.75
CA SER A 896 26.41 -21.47 7.43
C SER A 896 27.59 -22.43 7.41
N ALA A 897 28.38 -22.50 8.48
CA ALA A 897 29.47 -23.46 8.61
C ALA A 897 28.98 -24.92 8.73
N LEU A 898 27.94 -25.17 9.53
CA LEU A 898 27.34 -26.50 9.68
C LEU A 898 26.76 -26.99 8.34
N ASN A 899 26.01 -26.13 7.65
CA ASN A 899 25.42 -26.40 6.35
C ASN A 899 26.50 -26.64 5.28
N ALA A 900 27.52 -25.79 5.22
CA ALA A 900 28.66 -25.98 4.33
C ALA A 900 29.38 -27.31 4.56
N MET A 901 29.67 -27.66 5.82
CA MET A 901 30.35 -28.92 6.15
C MET A 901 29.53 -30.14 5.78
N CYS A 902 28.23 -30.14 6.08
CA CYS A 902 27.35 -31.28 5.79
C CYS A 902 27.07 -31.42 4.29
N GLY A 903 27.05 -30.29 3.56
CA GLY A 903 26.89 -30.28 2.11
C GLY A 903 28.11 -30.82 1.35
N ILE A 904 29.30 -30.90 1.94
CA ILE A 904 30.50 -31.45 1.27
C ILE A 904 30.49 -32.98 1.28
N SER A 905 30.11 -33.56 0.14
CA SER A 905 29.97 -35.02 -0.06
C SER A 905 31.25 -35.81 0.23
N SER A 906 32.43 -35.28 -0.13
CA SER A 906 33.72 -35.95 0.13
C SER A 906 34.07 -36.07 1.62
N ARG A 907 33.38 -35.32 2.49
CA ARG A 907 33.62 -35.24 3.94
C ARG A 907 32.41 -35.64 4.78
N SER A 908 31.35 -36.17 4.17
CA SER A 908 30.11 -36.57 4.86
C SER A 908 30.33 -37.42 6.11
N LYS A 909 31.29 -38.35 6.10
CA LYS A 909 31.64 -39.15 7.28
C LYS A 909 32.20 -38.30 8.42
N ASP A 910 33.17 -37.42 8.13
CA ASP A 910 33.82 -36.57 9.12
C ASP A 910 32.84 -35.53 9.67
N SER A 911 32.02 -34.94 8.78
CA SER A 911 30.93 -34.04 9.15
C SER A 911 29.94 -34.73 10.08
N MET A 912 29.49 -35.95 9.77
CA MET A 912 28.56 -36.72 10.62
C MET A 912 29.12 -36.98 12.02
N GLU A 913 30.41 -37.32 12.15
CA GLU A 913 31.06 -37.50 13.46
C GLU A 913 31.08 -36.20 14.27
N ILE A 914 31.32 -35.05 13.63
CA ILE A 914 31.30 -33.74 14.28
C ILE A 914 29.89 -33.35 14.72
N MET A 915 28.89 -33.55 13.85
CA MET A 915 27.50 -33.22 14.16
C MET A 915 26.97 -34.03 15.36
N ARG A 916 27.28 -35.33 15.43
CA ARG A 916 26.97 -36.14 16.63
C ARG A 916 27.54 -35.51 17.90
N GLY A 917 28.76 -34.99 17.83
CA GLY A 917 29.39 -34.24 18.94
C GLY A 917 28.58 -33.01 19.34
N CYS A 918 28.18 -32.18 18.37
CA CYS A 918 27.36 -30.99 18.59
C CYS A 918 25.99 -31.33 19.21
N VAL A 919 25.33 -32.39 18.73
CA VAL A 919 23.99 -32.78 19.18
C VAL A 919 24.00 -33.50 20.53
N ASP A 920 24.99 -34.34 20.82
CA ASP A 920 25.02 -35.13 22.06
C ASP A 920 25.74 -34.43 23.23
N SER A 921 26.70 -33.53 22.94
CA SER A 921 27.59 -32.95 23.96
C SER A 921 27.32 -31.47 24.28
N SER A 922 26.55 -30.77 23.44
CA SER A 922 26.19 -29.36 23.69
C SER A 922 25.03 -29.23 24.68
N ASN A 923 25.14 -28.28 25.61
CA ASN A 923 24.02 -27.82 26.42
C ASN A 923 23.25 -26.66 25.77
N ASP A 924 23.74 -26.10 24.65
CA ASP A 924 23.08 -25.03 23.90
C ASP A 924 21.99 -25.62 22.97
N PRO A 925 20.70 -25.31 23.21
CA PRO A 925 19.59 -25.85 22.40
C PRO A 925 19.61 -25.40 20.93
N LEU A 926 20.11 -24.20 20.62
CA LEU A 926 20.16 -23.67 19.26
C LEU A 926 21.23 -24.40 18.44
N LEU A 927 22.43 -24.58 19.00
CA LEU A 927 23.49 -25.34 18.33
C LEU A 927 23.06 -26.77 18.02
N ARG A 928 22.31 -27.41 18.93
CA ARG A 928 21.77 -28.77 18.71
C ARG A 928 20.77 -28.78 17.56
N LEU A 929 19.89 -27.78 17.49
CA LEU A 929 18.89 -27.68 16.43
C LEU A 929 19.53 -27.45 15.06
N LEU A 930 20.44 -26.48 14.96
CA LEU A 930 21.19 -26.18 13.73
C LEU A 930 22.01 -27.39 13.27
N ALA A 931 22.66 -28.10 14.19
CA ALA A 931 23.41 -29.32 13.86
C ALA A 931 22.48 -30.45 13.38
N VAL A 932 21.33 -30.66 14.03
CA VAL A 932 20.33 -31.65 13.58
C VAL A 932 19.80 -31.30 12.18
N GLU A 933 19.57 -30.03 11.89
CA GLU A 933 19.13 -29.59 10.57
C GLU A 933 20.20 -29.85 9.51
N ALA A 934 21.42 -29.37 9.73
CA ALA A 934 22.53 -29.57 8.81
C ALA A 934 22.80 -31.06 8.55
N MET A 935 22.68 -31.92 9.57
CA MET A 935 22.81 -33.38 9.45
C MET A 935 21.89 -33.97 8.39
N GLN A 936 20.71 -33.42 8.14
CA GLN A 936 19.76 -33.98 7.16
C GLN A 936 20.29 -33.97 5.73
N SER A 937 21.26 -33.10 5.42
CA SER A 937 21.93 -33.04 4.11
C SER A 937 23.01 -34.12 3.92
N ILE A 938 23.41 -34.83 4.98
CA ILE A 938 24.39 -35.91 4.92
C ILE A 938 23.76 -37.18 4.35
N ASP A 939 24.44 -37.80 3.38
CA ASP A 939 24.02 -39.04 2.74
C ASP A 939 23.63 -40.13 3.74
N SER A 940 22.48 -40.77 3.45
CA SER A 940 21.85 -41.77 4.33
C SER A 940 22.76 -42.96 4.71
N GLU A 941 23.81 -43.25 3.92
CA GLU A 941 24.77 -44.33 4.21
C GLU A 941 25.64 -44.08 5.45
N TYR A 942 25.77 -42.82 5.89
CA TYR A 942 26.55 -42.44 7.07
C TYR A 942 25.71 -42.40 8.36
N TRP A 943 24.41 -42.65 8.26
CA TRP A 943 23.48 -42.72 9.39
C TRP A 943 23.46 -44.12 10.02
N THR A 944 23.46 -44.16 11.35
CA THR A 944 23.28 -45.40 12.14
C THR A 944 21.86 -45.49 12.70
N GLU A 945 21.45 -46.67 13.18
CA GLU A 945 20.14 -46.85 13.84
C GLU A 945 19.96 -45.92 15.06
N ASP A 946 21.04 -45.58 15.76
CA ASP A 946 21.01 -44.65 16.90
C ASP A 946 20.81 -43.19 16.47
N ASP A 947 21.19 -42.83 15.24
CA ASP A 947 21.04 -41.49 14.66
C ASP A 947 19.63 -41.24 14.11
N ASP A 948 18.83 -42.29 13.87
CA ASP A 948 17.43 -42.14 13.43
C ASP A 948 16.61 -41.28 14.41
N ARG A 949 17.09 -41.15 15.64
CA ARG A 949 16.52 -40.27 16.65
C ARG A 949 16.62 -38.77 16.30
N TRP A 950 17.48 -38.41 15.37
CA TRP A 950 17.72 -37.04 14.91
C TRP A 950 17.14 -36.78 13.51
N ARG A 951 16.44 -37.75 12.91
CA ARG A 951 15.71 -37.48 11.66
C ARG A 951 14.57 -36.51 11.92
N ILE A 952 14.52 -35.44 11.12
CA ILE A 952 13.46 -34.45 11.22
C ILE A 952 12.13 -35.10 10.84
N ARG A 953 11.15 -34.95 11.73
CA ARG A 953 9.78 -35.35 11.45
C ARG A 953 9.06 -34.23 10.71
N GLU A 954 8.81 -34.46 9.43
CA GLU A 954 8.01 -33.56 8.59
C GLU A 954 6.51 -33.66 8.91
N ILE A 955 5.89 -32.51 9.15
CA ILE A 955 4.45 -32.37 9.40
C ILE A 955 3.91 -31.28 8.48
N GLU A 956 3.28 -31.70 7.39
CA GLU A 956 2.48 -30.81 6.55
C GLU A 956 1.18 -30.40 7.25
N LEU A 957 0.82 -29.13 7.20
CA LEU A 957 -0.42 -28.57 7.70
C LEU A 957 -0.96 -27.63 6.64
N GLU A 958 -2.27 -27.61 6.46
CA GLU A 958 -2.90 -26.70 5.51
C GLU A 958 -4.07 -25.97 6.18
N THR A 959 -4.31 -24.74 5.78
CA THR A 959 -5.58 -24.08 6.11
C THR A 959 -6.66 -24.57 5.14
N ILE A 960 -7.88 -24.78 5.64
CA ILE A 960 -9.01 -25.17 4.78
C ILE A 960 -9.65 -23.88 4.23
N PRO A 961 -9.72 -23.70 2.89
CA PRO A 961 -10.23 -22.48 2.28
C PRO A 961 -11.61 -22.08 2.81
N ASP A 962 -11.77 -20.81 3.17
CA ASP A 962 -12.99 -20.16 3.67
C ASP A 962 -13.54 -20.77 4.96
N ARG A 963 -12.69 -21.41 5.78
CA ARG A 963 -13.14 -22.10 7.01
C ARG A 963 -12.42 -21.70 8.29
N MET A 964 -11.30 -20.96 8.24
CA MET A 964 -10.55 -20.58 9.44
C MET A 964 -10.22 -21.78 10.35
N ILE A 965 -9.78 -22.89 9.74
CA ILE A 965 -9.34 -24.08 10.46
C ILE A 965 -8.12 -24.69 9.79
N TYR A 966 -7.26 -25.30 10.60
CA TYR A 966 -6.26 -26.25 10.13
C TYR A 966 -6.91 -27.57 9.72
N ASP A 967 -6.40 -28.18 8.65
CA ASP A 967 -6.82 -29.49 8.13
C ASP A 967 -6.62 -30.61 9.17
N LYS A 968 -5.53 -30.55 9.94
CA LYS A 968 -5.25 -31.47 11.05
C LYS A 968 -5.60 -30.81 12.37
N LYS A 969 -6.45 -31.47 13.14
CA LYS A 969 -6.77 -31.11 14.55
C LYS A 969 -5.87 -31.80 15.57
N LYS A 970 -5.10 -32.80 15.15
CA LYS A 970 -4.20 -33.57 16.01
C LYS A 970 -2.94 -33.94 15.23
N ILE A 971 -1.80 -33.60 15.81
CA ILE A 971 -0.49 -34.09 15.39
C ILE A 971 0.13 -34.86 16.56
N GLN A 972 1.01 -35.82 16.28
CA GLN A 972 1.63 -36.65 17.32
C GLN A 972 3.13 -36.67 17.07
N VAL A 973 3.93 -36.49 18.12
CA VAL A 973 5.40 -36.51 18.07
C VAL A 973 5.95 -37.24 19.30
N SER A 974 7.22 -37.61 19.28
CA SER A 974 7.93 -38.18 20.43
C SER A 974 8.65 -37.08 21.23
N ALA A 975 8.85 -37.30 22.53
CA ALA A 975 9.62 -36.39 23.36
C ALA A 975 11.06 -36.25 22.85
N GLY A 976 11.54 -35.00 22.69
CA GLY A 976 12.87 -34.69 22.17
C GLY A 976 13.06 -35.06 20.68
N GLU A 977 11.98 -35.25 19.92
CA GLU A 977 12.02 -35.47 18.47
C GLU A 977 12.14 -34.12 17.75
N PRO A 978 13.08 -33.96 16.79
CA PRO A 978 13.10 -32.77 15.93
C PRO A 978 11.90 -32.80 14.97
N VAL A 979 11.21 -31.66 14.83
CA VAL A 979 9.96 -31.53 14.07
C VAL A 979 10.05 -30.31 13.18
N ARG A 980 9.81 -30.52 11.87
CA ARG A 980 9.55 -29.43 10.92
C ARG A 980 8.06 -29.42 10.63
N LEU A 981 7.42 -28.31 10.93
CA LEU A 981 5.99 -28.10 10.67
C LEU A 981 5.88 -27.09 9.55
N ARG A 982 5.30 -27.50 8.43
CA ARG A 982 5.08 -26.65 7.25
C ARG A 982 3.61 -26.30 7.14
N LEU A 983 3.28 -25.02 7.05
CA LEU A 983 1.91 -24.53 6.93
C LEU A 983 1.70 -23.92 5.54
N ALA A 984 0.89 -24.56 4.70
CA ALA A 984 0.40 -23.97 3.46
C ALA A 984 -0.90 -23.23 3.71
N ASN A 985 -0.90 -21.90 3.54
CA ASN A 985 -2.10 -21.10 3.71
C ASN A 985 -2.90 -21.05 2.40
N LYS A 986 -3.93 -21.90 2.30
CA LYS A 986 -4.89 -21.92 1.18
C LYS A 986 -6.15 -21.10 1.46
N ASP A 987 -6.23 -20.44 2.62
CA ASP A 987 -7.35 -19.61 3.02
C ASP A 987 -7.17 -18.19 2.49
N SER A 988 -8.26 -17.43 2.39
CA SER A 988 -8.23 -16.06 1.86
C SER A 988 -7.72 -15.02 2.87
N MET A 989 -7.37 -15.46 4.07
CA MET A 989 -6.91 -14.62 5.17
C MET A 989 -5.55 -15.10 5.67
N PRO A 990 -4.70 -14.21 6.19
CA PRO A 990 -3.43 -14.58 6.77
C PRO A 990 -3.63 -15.36 8.08
N HIS A 991 -2.73 -16.31 8.35
CA HIS A 991 -2.77 -17.12 9.57
C HIS A 991 -1.37 -17.38 10.12
N ASN A 992 -1.21 -17.28 11.43
CA ASN A 992 0.00 -17.69 12.15
C ASN A 992 -0.25 -18.99 12.94
N LEU A 993 0.80 -19.63 13.47
CA LEU A 993 0.66 -20.83 14.30
C LEU A 993 1.59 -20.79 15.52
N LEU A 994 0.99 -20.77 16.72
CA LEU A 994 1.72 -20.78 17.98
C LEU A 994 1.53 -22.12 18.68
N ILE A 995 2.63 -22.78 19.06
CA ILE A 995 2.61 -23.99 19.90
C ILE A 995 2.72 -23.54 21.36
N CYS A 996 1.73 -23.88 22.19
CA CYS A 996 1.68 -23.42 23.57
C CYS A 996 1.83 -24.57 24.59
N ARG A 997 2.16 -24.20 25.84
CA ARG A 997 2.20 -25.11 26.99
C ARG A 997 0.84 -25.77 27.25
N PRO A 998 0.80 -26.98 27.84
CA PRO A 998 -0.46 -27.66 28.14
C PRO A 998 -1.38 -26.81 29.03
N GLY A 999 -2.61 -26.58 28.56
CA GLY A 999 -3.64 -25.84 29.30
C GLY A 999 -3.58 -24.31 29.17
N SER A 1000 -2.71 -23.74 28.33
CA SER A 1000 -2.57 -22.28 28.20
C SER A 1000 -3.34 -21.65 27.04
N MET A 1001 -3.88 -22.44 26.10
CA MET A 1001 -4.53 -21.95 24.86
C MET A 1001 -5.51 -20.80 25.07
N ARG A 1002 -6.39 -20.88 26.09
CA ARG A 1002 -7.36 -19.81 26.38
C ARG A 1002 -6.69 -18.53 26.86
N ARG A 1003 -5.61 -18.61 27.64
CA ARG A 1003 -4.88 -17.42 28.11
C ARG A 1003 -4.15 -16.75 26.95
N VAL A 1004 -3.49 -17.55 26.11
CA VAL A 1004 -2.80 -17.08 24.91
C VAL A 1004 -3.79 -16.45 23.92
N GLY A 1005 -4.93 -17.09 23.68
CA GLY A 1005 -5.98 -16.54 22.80
C GLY A 1005 -6.58 -15.23 23.31
N ILE A 1006 -6.86 -15.11 24.62
CA ILE A 1006 -7.33 -13.83 25.20
C ILE A 1006 -6.25 -12.75 25.11
N ALA A 1007 -5.00 -13.10 25.38
CA ALA A 1007 -3.89 -12.14 25.26
C ALA A 1007 -3.75 -11.65 23.81
N ALA A 1008 -3.92 -12.54 22.83
CA ALA A 1008 -3.92 -12.17 21.42
C ALA A 1008 -5.10 -11.27 21.04
N ASP A 1009 -6.32 -11.58 21.49
CA ASP A 1009 -7.48 -10.71 21.25
C ASP A 1009 -7.27 -9.31 21.88
N ASN A 1010 -6.59 -9.23 23.03
CA ASN A 1010 -6.28 -7.98 23.70
C ASN A 1010 -5.20 -7.15 23.00
N MET A 1011 -4.39 -7.76 22.12
CA MET A 1011 -3.47 -7.01 21.25
C MET A 1011 -4.23 -6.18 20.20
N GLY A 1012 -5.48 -6.58 19.87
CA GLY A 1012 -6.33 -5.89 18.90
C GLY A 1012 -5.84 -6.02 17.46
N THR A 1013 -6.29 -5.11 16.58
CA THR A 1013 -5.92 -5.05 15.15
C THR A 1013 -5.03 -3.84 14.82
N GLY A 1014 -4.41 -3.23 15.83
CA GLY A 1014 -3.57 -2.05 15.66
C GLY A 1014 -2.21 -2.35 15.02
N PRO A 1015 -1.46 -1.32 14.57
CA PRO A 1015 -0.16 -1.48 13.92
C PRO A 1015 0.85 -2.25 14.78
N ASP A 1016 0.82 -2.09 16.09
CA ASP A 1016 1.72 -2.79 17.01
C ASP A 1016 1.44 -4.30 17.08
N ALA A 1017 0.17 -4.70 16.97
CA ALA A 1017 -0.21 -6.11 16.90
C ALA A 1017 0.20 -6.74 15.57
N VAL A 1018 0.08 -6.00 14.45
CA VAL A 1018 0.57 -6.41 13.12
C VAL A 1018 2.09 -6.59 13.14
N LYS A 1019 2.83 -5.62 13.68
CA LYS A 1019 4.31 -5.69 13.83
C LYS A 1019 4.75 -6.90 14.64
N LEU A 1020 3.99 -7.26 15.67
CA LEU A 1020 4.24 -8.45 16.50
C LEU A 1020 3.66 -9.74 15.91
N ASN A 1021 3.17 -9.74 14.67
CA ASN A 1021 2.52 -10.90 14.02
C ASN A 1021 1.38 -11.51 14.86
N TYR A 1022 0.73 -10.69 15.70
CA TYR A 1022 -0.28 -11.09 16.69
C TYR A 1022 0.20 -12.19 17.65
N VAL A 1023 1.48 -12.17 17.99
CA VAL A 1023 2.12 -13.07 18.96
C VAL A 1023 2.20 -12.36 20.32
N PRO A 1024 1.41 -12.77 21.32
CA PRO A 1024 1.48 -12.16 22.64
C PRO A 1024 2.81 -12.47 23.33
N ASP A 1025 3.39 -11.52 24.06
CA ASP A 1025 4.59 -11.81 24.85
C ASP A 1025 4.23 -12.65 26.10
N MET A 1026 4.36 -13.98 25.98
CA MET A 1026 3.98 -14.92 27.01
C MET A 1026 4.91 -16.14 27.05
N LYS A 1027 5.45 -16.45 28.23
CA LYS A 1027 6.22 -17.69 28.51
C LYS A 1027 5.45 -19.00 28.25
N GLU A 1028 4.14 -18.93 28.06
CA GLU A 1028 3.31 -20.07 27.68
C GLU A 1028 3.37 -20.43 26.21
N ILE A 1029 3.92 -19.56 25.36
CA ILE A 1029 4.21 -19.84 23.96
C ILE A 1029 5.59 -20.48 23.90
N LEU A 1030 5.70 -21.60 23.20
CA LEU A 1030 6.93 -22.39 23.10
C LEU A 1030 7.61 -22.20 21.75
N HIS A 1031 6.81 -22.17 20.68
CA HIS A 1031 7.28 -21.97 19.31
C HIS A 1031 6.26 -21.13 18.55
N VAL A 1032 6.76 -20.33 17.62
CA VAL A 1032 5.99 -19.35 16.84
C VAL A 1032 6.34 -19.54 15.39
N MET A 1033 5.32 -19.76 14.57
CA MET A 1033 5.35 -19.47 13.15
C MET A 1033 4.67 -18.12 12.97
N ALA A 1034 5.33 -17.23 12.23
CA ALA A 1034 4.84 -15.88 11.97
C ALA A 1034 3.58 -15.92 11.07
N MET A 1035 3.11 -14.75 10.64
CA MET A 1035 1.95 -14.69 9.77
C MET A 1035 2.27 -15.26 8.38
N VAL A 1036 1.48 -16.24 7.94
CA VAL A 1036 1.57 -16.83 6.60
C VAL A 1036 0.47 -16.20 5.74
N GLU A 1037 0.84 -15.48 4.69
CA GLU A 1037 -0.13 -14.78 3.84
C GLU A 1037 -0.92 -15.74 2.93
N PRO A 1038 -2.08 -15.33 2.39
CA PRO A 1038 -2.86 -16.15 1.46
C PRO A 1038 -2.04 -16.63 0.25
N GLY A 1039 -1.99 -17.94 0.03
CA GLY A 1039 -1.25 -18.57 -1.06
C GLY A 1039 0.21 -18.89 -0.72
N GLU A 1040 0.72 -18.42 0.42
CA GLU A 1040 2.09 -18.66 0.86
C GLU A 1040 2.22 -19.95 1.67
N VAL A 1041 3.47 -20.34 1.86
CA VAL A 1041 3.86 -21.49 2.68
C VAL A 1041 5.02 -21.08 3.57
N ASP A 1042 4.90 -21.33 4.87
CA ASP A 1042 5.96 -21.08 5.84
C ASP A 1042 6.28 -22.35 6.65
N GLU A 1043 7.43 -22.37 7.32
CA GLU A 1043 7.91 -23.52 8.08
C GLU A 1043 8.48 -23.16 9.46
N LEU A 1044 8.33 -24.10 10.39
CA LEU A 1044 8.80 -23.97 11.77
C LEU A 1044 9.56 -25.24 12.16
N LEU A 1045 10.86 -25.10 12.38
CA LEU A 1045 11.72 -26.16 12.89
C LEU A 1045 11.92 -26.02 14.41
N PHE A 1046 11.70 -27.10 15.16
CA PHE A 1046 11.88 -27.09 16.61
C PHE A 1046 12.13 -28.49 17.20
N MET A 1047 12.66 -28.54 18.41
CA MET A 1047 12.71 -29.77 19.21
C MET A 1047 11.39 -29.95 19.98
N ALA A 1048 10.72 -31.09 19.77
CA ALA A 1048 9.51 -31.41 20.51
C ALA A 1048 9.80 -31.46 22.03
N PRO A 1049 8.88 -30.94 22.88
CA PRO A 1049 9.10 -30.90 24.32
C PRO A 1049 9.50 -32.25 24.92
N GLU A 1050 10.48 -32.26 25.83
CA GLU A 1050 10.93 -33.49 26.52
C GLU A 1050 9.85 -34.13 27.40
N ARG A 1051 8.88 -33.34 27.84
CA ARG A 1051 7.80 -33.80 28.70
C ARG A 1051 6.63 -34.32 27.87
N PRO A 1052 6.22 -35.60 28.02
CA PRO A 1052 5.02 -36.11 27.38
C PRO A 1052 3.78 -35.32 27.82
N GLY A 1053 2.92 -34.98 26.87
CA GLY A 1053 1.80 -34.07 27.13
C GLY A 1053 0.98 -33.72 25.89
N ARG A 1054 -0.02 -32.87 26.10
CA ARG A 1054 -0.88 -32.31 25.04
C ARG A 1054 -0.62 -30.82 24.93
N TYR A 1055 0.03 -30.42 23.87
CA TYR A 1055 0.46 -29.06 23.58
C TYR A 1055 -0.49 -28.49 22.52
N PRO A 1056 -1.36 -27.54 22.87
CA PRO A 1056 -2.22 -26.91 21.87
C PRO A 1056 -1.37 -26.12 20.86
N TYR A 1057 -1.81 -26.10 19.61
CA TYR A 1057 -1.36 -25.10 18.65
C TYR A 1057 -2.55 -24.29 18.16
N VAL A 1058 -2.34 -23.00 17.91
CA VAL A 1058 -3.43 -22.04 17.75
C VAL A 1058 -3.03 -20.90 16.81
N CYS A 1059 -3.97 -20.44 15.99
CA CYS A 1059 -3.86 -19.17 15.29
C CYS A 1059 -4.29 -18.05 16.24
N THR A 1060 -3.44 -17.04 16.41
CA THR A 1060 -3.68 -15.87 17.23
C THR A 1060 -4.00 -14.62 16.43
N PHE A 1061 -4.18 -14.73 15.11
CA PHE A 1061 -4.83 -13.66 14.35
C PHE A 1061 -6.20 -13.34 15.02
N PRO A 1062 -6.56 -12.05 15.18
CA PRO A 1062 -7.66 -11.64 16.05
C PRO A 1062 -8.96 -12.40 15.76
N GLY A 1063 -9.53 -13.02 16.80
CA GLY A 1063 -10.76 -13.80 16.69
C GLY A 1063 -10.64 -15.20 16.08
N HIS A 1064 -9.46 -15.65 15.62
CA HIS A 1064 -9.30 -16.98 15.01
C HIS A 1064 -9.15 -18.11 16.04
N TRP A 1065 -8.47 -17.85 17.16
CA TRP A 1065 -8.09 -18.87 18.14
C TRP A 1065 -9.23 -19.77 18.68
N PRO A 1066 -10.50 -19.33 18.80
CA PRO A 1066 -11.59 -20.20 19.26
C PRO A 1066 -11.89 -21.35 18.29
N MET A 1067 -11.71 -21.12 16.98
CA MET A 1067 -12.04 -22.08 15.92
C MET A 1067 -10.79 -22.71 15.30
N MET A 1068 -9.72 -21.92 15.16
CA MET A 1068 -8.49 -22.27 14.47
C MET A 1068 -7.40 -22.74 15.43
N ASN A 1069 -7.61 -23.93 15.99
CA ASN A 1069 -6.67 -24.58 16.88
C ASN A 1069 -6.62 -26.10 16.64
N GLY A 1070 -5.58 -26.73 17.18
CA GLY A 1070 -5.42 -28.18 17.27
C GLY A 1070 -4.51 -28.57 18.44
N VAL A 1071 -4.12 -29.85 18.51
CA VAL A 1071 -3.28 -30.36 19.60
C VAL A 1071 -2.15 -31.25 19.10
N MET A 1072 -0.92 -30.89 19.43
CA MET A 1072 0.25 -31.75 19.35
C MET A 1072 0.33 -32.65 20.58
N THR A 1073 0.33 -33.96 20.36
CA THR A 1073 0.48 -34.97 21.42
C THR A 1073 1.92 -35.48 21.44
N VAL A 1074 2.66 -35.10 22.47
CA VAL A 1074 4.03 -35.58 22.72
C VAL A 1074 3.95 -36.88 23.51
N ARG A 1075 4.49 -37.97 22.95
CA ARG A 1075 4.56 -39.27 23.61
C ARG A 1075 5.96 -39.54 24.14
N LYS A 1076 6.03 -40.35 25.19
CA LYS A 1076 7.31 -40.87 25.68
C LYS A 1076 7.98 -41.65 24.54
N ARG A 1077 9.23 -41.30 24.25
CA ARG A 1077 10.09 -42.03 23.29
C ARG A 1077 10.21 -43.48 23.77
N LYS A 1078 10.06 -44.43 22.85
CA LYS A 1078 10.11 -45.87 23.18
C LYS A 1078 11.54 -46.34 23.36
#